data_AF-A0A2E6HVQ6-F1
#
_entry.id   AF-A0A2E6HVQ6-F1
#
_cell.length_a   1.000
_cell.length_b   1.000
_cell.length_c   1.000
_cell.angle_alpha   90.00
_cell.angle_beta   90.00
_cell.angle_gamma   90.00
#
_symmetry.space_group_name_H-M   'P 1'
#
loop_
_entity.id
_entity.type
_entity.pdbx_description
1 polymer ?
#
loop_
_entity_poly.entity_id
_entity_poly.type
_entity_poly.pdbx_seq_one_letter_code
_entity_poly.pdbx_strand_id
1 'polypeptide(L)'
;MSRRATYATILTALLLLMTPYTVLATDSDGDGTDDADDDYPDNPCADTDTDGDGLPDTVVSGCTYQSVVAYTSFEDPFTNGAKYYDYGSGNSDYYLWNNVDEPHVAHNQTNGTEMGFTLYYTSTGGVGLTDGDYFGTANYTGTVGNYTEGTQGYQMGDVDGTATLTLDAITADSMTFDVFVQGGSSNSYEDADNLIIRFVGISSTVELVNVTGATGSTNHGGFASYMGVWTSFSSNIGSLGQGSLEIELTSNSQSESIYVDNVVFTSSVAMMADDDDDNDGWSDDDEVDCGTDPLDANDVPSDSDGNGICDALEGDDFDGDGISNENDPDDDNDGWDDTDEVSCNTNPLNGDSTPTDTDGDGVCDYLDSDDDNDGVEDGIDCDPLDPNETTDNDLDGICDGADDDDDNDGVLDGDDAFPNDPSEWSDADGDGKGDNVDDDDDNDGVSDLMEERCFSDPLDANSLPTDTDGDGDCDPIDYDDDDDGYTDQVEGWCGSDPLDVNSVPVDSDGDGECDTMDNDGDNDGVDDDQDAFPDDATEWVDTDGDGTGDNADTDVDGDGWMNVEEDSCGSDSMDSGSVPLDSDGDGDCDGIDSDDDGDGVDDVDDAFPDDSSEWVDTDGDGFGDNGDYDDDGDGWTDSSEGDCGSDALDGDSVPADSDDDGNCDLLDPDDDGDGVADGDDAFPNDGSEWDDTDSDGIGDNADGDDDGDQFSDSFEEDCNSDPLDATSVPGDIDGDDICDEMDPDDTDGPNYIDPDEDNGTPGFGLISALAVLALAAFARRD
;
A
#
# COMPACT_ATOMS: atom_id res chain seq x y z
N MET A 1 94.68 -72.83 -9.59
CA MET A 1 93.34 -72.23 -9.50
C MET A 1 93.31 -71.03 -10.47
N SER A 2 92.90 -71.20 -11.73
CA SER A 2 91.52 -71.06 -12.26
C SER A 2 90.98 -69.62 -12.07
N ARG A 3 91.20 -68.68 -13.00
CA ARG A 3 90.43 -68.38 -14.25
C ARG A 3 88.96 -68.06 -13.95
N ARG A 4 88.56 -66.78 -13.94
CA ARG A 4 88.20 -65.90 -15.09
C ARG A 4 86.96 -66.34 -15.88
N ALA A 5 85.81 -65.86 -15.40
CA ALA A 5 84.94 -64.88 -16.07
C ALA A 5 84.45 -65.15 -17.51
N THR A 6 83.16 -65.49 -17.56
CA THR A 6 82.10 -64.83 -18.36
C THR A 6 82.13 -64.93 -19.89
N TYR A 7 81.16 -65.67 -20.42
CA TYR A 7 80.69 -65.60 -21.81
C TYR A 7 79.43 -64.73 -21.91
N ALA A 8 79.21 -64.19 -23.11
CA ALA A 8 78.09 -63.31 -23.44
C ALA A 8 76.84 -64.08 -23.94
N THR A 9 75.82 -63.30 -24.30
CA THR A 9 74.59 -63.63 -25.04
C THR A 9 73.46 -64.31 -24.27
N ILE A 10 72.32 -63.60 -24.23
CA ILE A 10 70.99 -64.08 -24.62
C ILE A 10 70.29 -62.91 -25.35
N LEU A 11 69.54 -63.23 -26.39
CA LEU A 11 68.72 -62.30 -27.18
C LEU A 11 67.28 -62.85 -27.13
N THR A 12 66.29 -61.95 -27.14
CA THR A 12 64.83 -62.24 -27.28
C THR A 12 64.17 -63.06 -26.17
N ALA A 13 63.55 -62.35 -25.21
CA ALA A 13 62.29 -62.70 -24.55
C ALA A 13 61.40 -61.46 -24.70
N LEU A 14 60.29 -61.48 -25.44
CA LEU A 14 59.04 -62.23 -25.25
C LEU A 14 58.24 -61.68 -24.05
N LEU A 15 57.23 -60.89 -24.41
CA LEU A 15 56.16 -60.36 -23.59
C LEU A 15 55.37 -61.51 -22.92
N LEU A 16 55.26 -61.49 -21.58
CA LEU A 16 54.04 -61.80 -20.79
C LEU A 16 54.37 -62.03 -19.29
N LEU A 17 53.63 -61.32 -18.44
CA LEU A 17 53.23 -61.71 -17.07
C LEU A 17 54.33 -62.07 -16.05
N MET A 18 54.82 -61.05 -15.36
CA MET A 18 54.90 -61.09 -13.88
C MET A 18 54.33 -59.78 -13.35
N THR A 19 53.25 -59.87 -12.58
CA THR A 19 52.71 -58.76 -11.79
C THR A 19 53.71 -58.39 -10.69
N PRO A 20 53.99 -57.11 -10.44
CA PRO A 20 54.40 -56.73 -9.09
C PRO A 20 53.19 -56.93 -8.19
N TYR A 21 53.32 -57.78 -7.17
CA TYR A 21 52.53 -57.58 -5.97
C TYR A 21 53.08 -56.33 -5.32
N THR A 22 52.30 -55.25 -5.34
CA THR A 22 52.43 -54.15 -4.39
C THR A 22 51.55 -54.52 -3.21
N VAL A 23 52.14 -55.17 -2.20
CA VAL A 23 51.69 -54.95 -0.84
C VAL A 23 52.35 -53.63 -0.47
N LEU A 24 51.54 -52.58 -0.42
CA LEU A 24 51.85 -51.45 0.46
C LEU A 24 51.67 -52.03 1.87
N ALA A 25 52.62 -51.76 2.77
CA ALA A 25 52.28 -51.84 4.18
C ALA A 25 51.17 -50.81 4.41
N THR A 26 50.11 -51.25 5.04
CA THR A 26 49.03 -50.41 5.53
C THR A 26 49.10 -50.63 7.02
N ASP A 27 49.66 -49.62 7.67
CA ASP A 27 49.92 -49.41 9.09
C ASP A 27 49.22 -48.06 9.23
N SER A 28 47.90 -48.15 9.41
CA SER A 28 46.96 -47.09 9.01
C SER A 28 46.85 -46.00 10.07
N ASP A 29 47.04 -46.34 11.33
CA ASP A 29 47.13 -45.40 12.46
C ASP A 29 48.57 -44.97 12.81
N GLY A 30 49.58 -45.76 12.43
CA GLY A 30 51.00 -45.44 12.59
C GLY A 30 51.66 -45.96 13.87
N ASP A 31 51.05 -46.91 14.58
CA ASP A 31 51.57 -47.42 15.86
C ASP A 31 52.82 -48.33 15.69
N GLY A 32 52.89 -49.05 14.58
CA GLY A 32 54.00 -49.94 14.19
C GLY A 32 53.60 -51.35 13.78
N THR A 33 52.34 -51.75 13.92
CA THR A 33 51.76 -53.01 13.44
C THR A 33 51.15 -52.80 12.02
N ASP A 34 50.88 -53.87 11.25
CA ASP A 34 50.42 -53.80 9.83
C ASP A 34 48.97 -54.32 9.85
N ASP A 35 47.98 -53.61 9.29
CA ASP A 35 46.51 -53.78 9.45
C ASP A 35 45.95 -55.21 9.22
N ALA A 36 46.78 -56.15 8.79
CA ALA A 36 46.45 -57.55 8.54
C ALA A 36 46.87 -58.51 9.67
N ASP A 37 47.72 -58.04 10.59
CA ASP A 37 48.22 -58.70 11.80
C ASP A 37 47.98 -57.78 13.03
N ASP A 38 46.98 -56.89 12.94
CA ASP A 38 46.55 -55.87 13.91
C ASP A 38 45.05 -56.06 14.18
N ASP A 39 44.66 -56.16 15.45
CA ASP A 39 43.25 -56.35 15.83
C ASP A 39 42.49 -55.03 16.02
N TYR A 40 43.20 -53.89 16.08
CA TYR A 40 42.66 -52.52 16.19
C TYR A 40 43.20 -51.55 15.10
N PRO A 41 43.15 -51.91 13.80
CA PRO A 41 43.95 -51.31 12.70
C PRO A 41 43.69 -49.83 12.34
N ASP A 42 42.88 -49.11 13.11
CA ASP A 42 42.59 -47.67 12.97
C ASP A 42 42.78 -46.91 14.32
N ASN A 43 43.33 -47.55 15.37
CA ASN A 43 43.44 -47.03 16.73
C ASN A 43 44.85 -47.18 17.34
N PRO A 44 45.69 -46.12 17.32
CA PRO A 44 47.12 -46.20 17.66
C PRO A 44 47.41 -46.30 19.17
N CYS A 45 46.41 -46.71 19.96
CA CYS A 45 46.51 -46.94 21.39
C CYS A 45 46.62 -48.43 21.76
N ALA A 46 46.37 -49.36 20.83
CA ALA A 46 46.46 -50.82 21.03
C ALA A 46 46.61 -51.55 19.69
N ASP A 47 47.25 -52.72 19.64
CA ASP A 47 47.45 -53.52 18.42
C ASP A 47 47.08 -55.01 18.52
N THR A 48 46.84 -55.52 19.74
CA THR A 48 46.68 -56.96 20.03
C THR A 48 45.44 -57.21 20.90
N ASP A 49 44.68 -58.26 20.55
CA ASP A 49 43.57 -58.86 21.30
C ASP A 49 43.76 -60.40 21.27
N THR A 50 44.42 -60.95 22.30
CA THR A 50 44.88 -62.35 22.33
C THR A 50 43.74 -63.36 22.47
N ASP A 51 42.70 -63.00 23.23
CA ASP A 51 41.54 -63.83 23.56
C ASP A 51 40.38 -63.66 22.54
N GLY A 52 40.20 -62.45 22.00
CA GLY A 52 39.21 -62.08 21.00
C GLY A 52 37.90 -61.49 21.54
N ASP A 53 37.85 -60.98 22.78
CA ASP A 53 36.65 -60.38 23.38
C ASP A 53 36.41 -58.90 22.98
N GLY A 54 37.45 -58.21 22.49
CA GLY A 54 37.41 -56.82 22.07
C GLY A 54 37.98 -55.80 23.07
N LEU A 55 38.60 -56.25 24.17
CA LEU A 55 39.56 -55.49 24.97
C LEU A 55 41.00 -55.76 24.51
N PRO A 56 41.92 -54.79 24.63
CA PRO A 56 43.30 -54.98 24.20
C PRO A 56 44.22 -55.44 25.34
N ASP A 57 45.08 -56.43 25.05
CA ASP A 57 46.13 -56.95 25.94
C ASP A 57 46.89 -55.81 26.64
N THR A 58 47.28 -54.78 25.88
CA THR A 58 47.90 -53.58 26.44
C THR A 58 47.46 -52.30 25.75
N VAL A 59 47.15 -51.29 26.57
CA VAL A 59 46.94 -49.91 26.09
C VAL A 59 48.23 -49.11 26.25
N VAL A 60 48.61 -48.36 25.21
CA VAL A 60 49.72 -47.41 25.25
C VAL A 60 49.49 -46.39 26.37
N SER A 61 50.32 -46.45 27.42
CA SER A 61 50.14 -45.65 28.65
C SER A 61 49.92 -44.15 28.40
N GLY A 62 48.71 -43.68 28.75
CA GLY A 62 48.29 -42.28 28.57
C GLY A 62 47.87 -41.91 27.15
N CYS A 63 47.59 -42.90 26.30
CA CYS A 63 46.97 -42.71 24.99
C CYS A 63 45.47 -42.46 25.15
N THR A 64 44.94 -41.56 24.34
CA THR A 64 43.50 -41.35 24.13
C THR A 64 43.27 -41.22 22.64
N TYR A 65 42.18 -41.80 22.14
CA TYR A 65 41.78 -41.67 20.74
C TYR A 65 40.65 -40.65 20.60
N GLN A 66 40.47 -40.12 19.39
CA GLN A 66 39.37 -39.20 19.08
C GLN A 66 38.23 -40.00 18.45
N SER A 67 37.06 -40.00 19.09
CA SER A 67 35.83 -40.52 18.49
C SER A 67 35.02 -39.39 17.89
N VAL A 68 34.33 -39.63 16.77
CA VAL A 68 33.29 -38.73 16.26
C VAL A 68 32.06 -38.90 17.13
N VAL A 69 31.54 -37.81 17.69
CA VAL A 69 30.34 -37.83 18.56
C VAL A 69 29.10 -37.26 17.87
N ALA A 70 29.28 -36.37 16.90
CA ALA A 70 28.22 -35.86 16.03
C ALA A 70 28.81 -35.35 14.71
N TYR A 71 28.02 -35.36 13.63
CA TYR A 71 28.44 -34.84 12.33
C TYR A 71 27.24 -34.43 11.45
N THR A 72 27.50 -33.65 10.40
CA THR A 72 26.59 -33.47 9.26
C THR A 72 27.38 -33.11 7.99
N SER A 73 27.10 -33.84 6.90
CA SER A 73 27.51 -33.50 5.52
C SER A 73 26.30 -33.21 4.62
N PHE A 74 25.09 -33.15 5.21
CA PHE A 74 23.84 -32.86 4.53
C PHE A 74 23.46 -33.94 3.49
N GLU A 75 23.73 -35.21 3.82
CA GLU A 75 23.50 -36.40 2.99
C GLU A 75 22.23 -37.21 3.32
N ASP A 76 21.59 -37.00 4.48
CA ASP A 76 20.29 -37.63 4.79
C ASP A 76 19.21 -37.19 3.76
N PRO A 77 18.03 -37.84 3.66
CA PRO A 77 17.26 -37.86 2.39
C PRO A 77 16.56 -36.54 2.01
N PHE A 78 17.33 -35.63 1.44
CA PHE A 78 16.89 -34.31 0.98
C PHE A 78 16.48 -34.26 -0.51
N THR A 79 15.59 -33.34 -0.83
CA THR A 79 15.12 -33.03 -2.19
C THR A 79 16.23 -32.35 -3.02
N ASN A 80 16.26 -32.61 -4.34
CA ASN A 80 17.34 -32.11 -5.21
C ASN A 80 17.43 -30.57 -5.20
N GLY A 81 18.63 -30.04 -4.94
CA GLY A 81 18.90 -28.61 -4.89
C GLY A 81 18.34 -27.79 -6.07
N ALA A 82 17.56 -26.78 -5.73
CA ALA A 82 16.94 -25.78 -6.60
C ALA A 82 17.10 -24.38 -5.96
N LYS A 83 16.36 -23.38 -6.43
CA LYS A 83 16.09 -22.17 -5.63
C LYS A 83 15.06 -22.54 -4.55
N TYR A 84 15.19 -21.99 -3.35
CA TYR A 84 14.14 -21.96 -2.33
C TYR A 84 13.26 -20.73 -2.62
N TYR A 85 11.94 -20.86 -2.54
CA TYR A 85 11.02 -19.74 -2.75
C TYR A 85 10.25 -19.48 -1.46
N ASP A 86 10.55 -18.35 -0.83
CA ASP A 86 9.73 -17.89 0.28
C ASP A 86 8.55 -17.04 -0.23
N TYR A 87 7.38 -17.27 0.36
CA TYR A 87 6.16 -16.50 0.08
C TYR A 87 5.84 -15.48 1.20
N GLY A 88 6.68 -15.41 2.23
CA GLY A 88 6.55 -14.48 3.35
C GLY A 88 6.95 -13.04 3.03
N SER A 89 6.72 -12.17 4.01
CA SER A 89 7.09 -10.75 3.95
C SER A 89 8.61 -10.58 3.96
N GLY A 90 9.20 -10.10 2.86
CA GLY A 90 10.62 -9.75 2.77
C GLY A 90 11.10 -8.64 3.72
N ASN A 91 10.17 -8.02 4.48
CA ASN A 91 10.43 -6.96 5.46
C ASN A 91 10.39 -7.44 6.93
N SER A 92 10.26 -8.74 7.17
CA SER A 92 10.14 -9.34 8.51
C SER A 92 11.34 -10.24 8.85
N ASP A 93 11.55 -10.52 10.14
CA ASP A 93 12.54 -11.49 10.64
C ASP A 93 11.78 -12.77 11.07
N TYR A 94 12.21 -13.96 10.66
CA TYR A 94 11.48 -15.24 10.88
C TYR A 94 12.36 -16.49 10.62
N TYR A 95 11.94 -17.65 11.14
CA TYR A 95 12.51 -18.95 10.77
C TYR A 95 11.99 -19.41 9.41
N LEU A 96 12.86 -20.03 8.61
CA LEU A 96 12.51 -20.63 7.31
C LEU A 96 12.15 -22.10 7.46
N TRP A 97 11.15 -22.55 6.70
CA TRP A 97 10.54 -23.88 6.82
C TRP A 97 10.64 -24.68 5.52
N ASN A 98 10.52 -26.00 5.61
CA ASN A 98 10.69 -26.87 4.44
C ASN A 98 9.44 -26.85 3.53
N ASN A 99 9.59 -26.29 2.33
CA ASN A 99 8.54 -26.29 1.30
C ASN A 99 8.48 -27.61 0.51
N VAL A 100 7.29 -27.95 0.00
CA VAL A 100 7.09 -29.15 -0.82
C VAL A 100 7.80 -29.02 -2.17
N ASP A 101 8.58 -30.05 -2.54
CA ASP A 101 9.40 -30.12 -3.77
C ASP A 101 10.58 -29.10 -3.84
N GLU A 102 10.93 -28.42 -2.74
CA GLU A 102 12.06 -27.47 -2.63
C GLU A 102 13.23 -28.04 -1.80
N PRO A 103 14.41 -27.38 -1.72
CA PRO A 103 15.50 -27.79 -0.82
C PRO A 103 15.08 -27.72 0.65
N HIS A 104 15.64 -28.58 1.49
CA HIS A 104 15.42 -28.46 2.94
C HIS A 104 16.30 -27.34 3.51
N VAL A 105 15.66 -26.42 4.23
CA VAL A 105 16.28 -25.28 4.95
C VAL A 105 16.33 -25.51 6.46
N ALA A 106 15.57 -26.49 6.95
CA ALA A 106 15.63 -27.00 8.31
C ALA A 106 15.64 -28.54 8.32
N HIS A 107 16.19 -29.15 9.37
CA HIS A 107 16.16 -30.59 9.59
C HIS A 107 16.07 -30.88 11.09
N ASN A 108 15.13 -31.76 11.47
CA ASN A 108 15.04 -32.29 12.83
C ASN A 108 15.63 -33.72 12.82
N GLN A 109 16.48 -34.04 13.80
CA GLN A 109 17.23 -35.28 13.93
C GLN A 109 16.37 -36.56 14.09
N THR A 110 15.05 -36.46 14.14
CA THR A 110 14.11 -37.60 14.26
C THR A 110 14.20 -38.68 13.17
N ASN A 111 14.86 -38.43 12.03
CA ASN A 111 15.12 -39.45 10.99
C ASN A 111 16.51 -39.28 10.34
N GLY A 112 17.57 -39.76 11.00
CA GLY A 112 18.90 -39.71 10.42
C GLY A 112 20.01 -40.25 11.31
N THR A 113 21.25 -40.02 10.86
CA THR A 113 22.46 -40.07 11.70
C THR A 113 23.21 -38.74 11.70
N GLU A 114 22.77 -37.78 10.89
CA GLU A 114 23.29 -36.42 10.88
C GLU A 114 22.68 -35.55 11.98
N MET A 115 23.31 -34.41 12.27
CA MET A 115 22.74 -33.36 13.13
C MET A 115 21.60 -32.61 12.43
N GLY A 116 20.58 -32.24 13.21
CA GLY A 116 19.58 -31.27 12.80
C GLY A 116 20.15 -29.85 12.71
N PHE A 117 19.34 -28.99 12.10
CA PHE A 117 19.65 -27.59 11.88
C PHE A 117 18.40 -26.76 11.61
N THR A 118 18.47 -25.47 11.92
CA THR A 118 17.44 -24.46 11.63
C THR A 118 18.06 -23.28 10.86
N LEU A 119 17.26 -22.59 10.07
CA LEU A 119 17.66 -21.38 9.35
C LEU A 119 16.78 -20.20 9.75
N TYR A 120 17.39 -19.14 10.27
CA TYR A 120 16.70 -17.89 10.64
C TYR A 120 17.06 -16.78 9.66
N TYR A 121 16.06 -16.06 9.16
CA TYR A 121 16.20 -14.90 8.29
C TYR A 121 15.95 -13.59 9.06
N THR A 122 16.75 -12.57 8.76
CA THR A 122 16.64 -11.21 9.31
C THR A 122 16.68 -10.22 8.16
N SER A 123 15.62 -9.42 8.02
CA SER A 123 15.49 -8.46 6.93
C SER A 123 16.40 -7.24 7.14
N THR A 124 17.09 -6.85 6.07
CA THR A 124 17.86 -5.59 6.04
C THR A 124 17.12 -4.45 5.34
N GLY A 125 15.87 -4.69 4.90
CA GLY A 125 15.05 -3.79 4.10
C GLY A 125 15.41 -3.83 2.61
N GLY A 126 14.89 -4.85 1.91
CA GLY A 126 15.18 -5.16 0.50
C GLY A 126 13.98 -5.75 -0.23
N VAL A 127 14.22 -6.62 -1.22
CA VAL A 127 13.18 -7.49 -1.81
C VAL A 127 12.98 -8.78 -1.00
N GLY A 128 13.95 -9.12 -0.14
CA GLY A 128 13.96 -10.36 0.63
C GLY A 128 13.91 -11.60 -0.27
N LEU A 129 13.47 -12.71 0.29
CA LEU A 129 13.55 -14.05 -0.28
C LEU A 129 12.64 -14.32 -1.52
N THR A 130 12.02 -13.28 -2.08
CA THR A 130 10.90 -13.38 -3.03
C THR A 130 11.31 -13.49 -4.51
N ASP A 131 12.59 -13.28 -4.83
CA ASP A 131 13.17 -13.42 -6.18
C ASP A 131 13.79 -14.83 -6.42
N GLY A 132 13.86 -15.62 -5.34
CA GLY A 132 14.05 -17.06 -5.28
C GLY A 132 15.47 -17.43 -4.89
N ASP A 133 15.80 -17.41 -3.63
CA ASP A 133 17.20 -17.43 -3.22
C ASP A 133 17.77 -18.85 -3.21
N TYR A 134 19.09 -18.98 -2.98
CA TYR A 134 19.73 -20.27 -2.89
C TYR A 134 20.01 -20.65 -1.44
N PHE A 135 18.97 -21.17 -0.79
CA PHE A 135 19.03 -21.74 0.55
C PHE A 135 18.84 -23.25 0.55
N GLY A 136 19.44 -23.89 1.55
CA GLY A 136 19.20 -25.29 1.88
C GLY A 136 20.21 -26.27 1.30
N THR A 137 19.84 -27.54 1.42
CA THR A 137 20.61 -28.70 0.98
C THR A 137 20.76 -28.74 -0.55
N ALA A 138 22.00 -28.68 -1.05
CA ALA A 138 22.31 -28.57 -2.46
C ALA A 138 23.24 -29.68 -2.94
N ASN A 139 22.93 -30.28 -4.11
CA ASN A 139 23.77 -31.30 -4.76
C ASN A 139 24.39 -30.83 -6.10
N TYR A 140 24.37 -29.52 -6.33
CA TYR A 140 24.84 -28.90 -7.57
C TYR A 140 26.34 -28.56 -7.55
N THR A 141 27.15 -29.52 -7.97
CA THR A 141 28.62 -29.41 -8.08
C THR A 141 29.15 -28.46 -9.17
N GLY A 142 28.28 -27.69 -9.85
CA GLY A 142 28.63 -26.94 -11.04
C GLY A 142 29.52 -25.71 -10.83
N THR A 143 29.54 -25.14 -9.62
CA THR A 143 30.39 -23.98 -9.29
C THR A 143 31.51 -24.30 -8.31
N VAL A 144 31.22 -25.06 -7.24
CA VAL A 144 32.21 -25.42 -6.19
C VAL A 144 33.10 -26.61 -6.57
N GLY A 145 32.74 -27.36 -7.61
CA GLY A 145 33.30 -28.68 -7.87
C GLY A 145 32.59 -29.73 -7.02
N ASN A 146 33.27 -30.82 -6.67
CA ASN A 146 32.72 -31.76 -5.71
C ASN A 146 32.69 -31.14 -4.31
N TYR A 147 31.70 -31.55 -3.52
CA TYR A 147 31.72 -31.46 -2.07
C TYR A 147 32.90 -32.27 -1.49
N THR A 148 33.31 -31.93 -0.27
CA THR A 148 34.45 -32.49 0.46
C THR A 148 34.12 -33.85 1.08
N GLU A 149 32.89 -34.04 1.54
CA GLU A 149 32.25 -35.32 1.85
C GLU A 149 31.13 -35.60 0.82
N GLY A 150 30.61 -36.83 0.75
CA GLY A 150 29.31 -37.10 0.15
C GLY A 150 29.10 -36.69 -1.32
N THR A 151 27.91 -36.16 -1.59
CA THR A 151 27.39 -35.70 -2.88
C THR A 151 26.63 -34.37 -2.83
N GLN A 152 26.35 -33.88 -1.63
CA GLN A 152 25.55 -32.71 -1.27
C GLN A 152 26.33 -31.86 -0.25
N GLY A 153 25.70 -30.80 0.22
CA GLY A 153 26.19 -29.88 1.25
C GLY A 153 25.18 -28.75 1.42
N TYR A 154 25.40 -27.84 2.37
CA TYR A 154 24.50 -26.70 2.57
C TYR A 154 24.89 -25.52 1.69
N GLN A 155 23.93 -24.84 1.06
CA GLN A 155 24.13 -23.59 0.32
C GLN A 155 23.37 -22.44 1.00
N MET A 156 24.03 -21.28 1.10
CA MET A 156 23.39 -19.99 1.38
C MET A 156 23.91 -18.98 0.37
N GLY A 157 23.03 -18.30 -0.36
CA GLY A 157 23.43 -17.30 -1.34
C GLY A 157 22.24 -16.53 -1.88
N ASP A 158 22.51 -15.32 -2.36
CA ASP A 158 21.49 -14.35 -2.77
C ASP A 158 20.58 -13.86 -1.62
N VAL A 159 21.12 -13.79 -0.40
CA VAL A 159 20.34 -13.69 0.85
C VAL A 159 19.37 -12.50 0.93
N ASP A 160 19.64 -11.40 0.22
CA ASP A 160 18.91 -10.12 0.23
C ASP A 160 18.51 -9.61 1.64
N GLY A 161 19.37 -9.93 2.60
CA GLY A 161 19.18 -9.80 4.04
C GLY A 161 20.34 -10.43 4.80
N THR A 162 20.07 -10.93 6.01
CA THR A 162 21.01 -11.77 6.78
C THR A 162 20.34 -13.10 7.09
N ALA A 163 21.02 -14.21 6.84
CA ALA A 163 20.55 -15.56 7.18
C ALA A 163 21.54 -16.25 8.11
N THR A 164 21.02 -16.93 9.14
CA THR A 164 21.81 -17.65 10.16
C THR A 164 21.37 -19.11 10.21
N LEU A 165 22.24 -20.01 9.75
CA LEU A 165 22.09 -21.45 9.95
C LEU A 165 22.63 -21.81 11.34
N THR A 166 21.85 -22.52 12.13
CA THR A 166 22.23 -23.00 13.47
C THR A 166 22.10 -24.51 13.50
N LEU A 167 23.16 -25.23 13.87
CA LEU A 167 23.10 -26.67 14.12
C LEU A 167 22.61 -26.96 15.55
N ASP A 168 22.04 -28.15 15.76
CA ASP A 168 21.65 -28.65 17.09
C ASP A 168 22.80 -28.54 18.12
N ALA A 169 22.45 -28.38 19.39
CA ALA A 169 23.43 -28.21 20.46
C ALA A 169 24.19 -29.52 20.76
N ILE A 170 25.51 -29.42 20.94
CA ILE A 170 26.39 -30.57 21.16
C ILE A 170 27.47 -30.27 22.21
N THR A 171 27.88 -31.30 22.94
CA THR A 171 29.07 -31.28 23.83
C THR A 171 30.19 -32.11 23.19
N ALA A 172 31.30 -31.46 22.85
CA ALA A 172 32.46 -32.11 22.21
C ALA A 172 33.77 -31.40 22.55
N ASP A 173 34.92 -32.10 22.43
CA ASP A 173 36.24 -31.50 22.66
C ASP A 173 36.66 -30.57 21.52
N SER A 174 36.42 -30.99 20.28
CA SER A 174 36.87 -30.29 19.07
C SER A 174 35.87 -30.39 17.94
N MET A 175 35.99 -29.49 16.97
CA MET A 175 35.18 -29.50 15.75
C MET A 175 36.01 -29.20 14.50
N THR A 176 35.55 -29.69 13.36
CA THR A 176 36.01 -29.32 12.02
C THR A 176 34.83 -29.07 11.08
N PHE A 177 35.03 -28.22 10.08
CA PHE A 177 34.07 -28.00 8.99
C PHE A 177 34.77 -27.43 7.75
N ASP A 178 34.22 -27.66 6.57
CA ASP A 178 34.71 -27.14 5.30
C ASP A 178 33.78 -26.04 4.75
N VAL A 179 34.36 -24.94 4.27
CA VAL A 179 33.61 -23.85 3.60
C VAL A 179 34.20 -23.50 2.25
N PHE A 180 33.34 -23.35 1.25
CA PHE A 180 33.67 -22.74 -0.03
C PHE A 180 32.94 -21.40 -0.16
N VAL A 181 33.70 -20.32 -0.41
CA VAL A 181 33.12 -19.01 -0.72
C VAL A 181 33.10 -18.81 -2.24
N GLN A 182 31.92 -18.62 -2.81
CA GLN A 182 31.70 -18.22 -4.20
C GLN A 182 31.53 -16.70 -4.29
N GLY A 183 32.06 -16.08 -5.33
CA GLY A 183 31.69 -14.72 -5.69
C GLY A 183 31.84 -14.44 -7.18
N GLY A 184 31.14 -13.39 -7.64
CA GLY A 184 31.13 -12.96 -9.04
C GLY A 184 32.43 -12.34 -9.57
N SER A 185 32.27 -11.39 -10.50
CA SER A 185 33.41 -10.66 -11.07
C SER A 185 34.00 -9.65 -10.07
N SER A 186 35.07 -8.94 -10.43
CA SER A 186 35.84 -8.10 -9.49
C SER A 186 34.98 -7.17 -8.64
N ASN A 187 34.96 -7.43 -7.32
CA ASN A 187 34.11 -6.81 -6.32
C ASN A 187 32.64 -7.27 -6.36
N SER A 188 32.41 -8.57 -6.15
CA SER A 188 31.24 -9.10 -5.45
C SER A 188 31.20 -8.51 -4.02
N TYR A 189 31.78 -9.20 -3.03
CA TYR A 189 31.66 -8.79 -1.62
C TYR A 189 32.08 -7.32 -1.29
N GLU A 190 31.13 -6.54 -0.81
CA GLU A 190 31.16 -5.12 -0.42
C GLU A 190 30.95 -4.92 1.09
N ASP A 191 31.06 -3.68 1.59
CA ASP A 191 31.06 -3.42 3.05
C ASP A 191 29.74 -3.74 3.78
N ALA A 192 28.66 -4.02 3.03
CA ALA A 192 27.39 -4.49 3.57
C ALA A 192 27.43 -5.99 3.90
N ASP A 193 28.30 -6.75 3.23
CA ASP A 193 28.32 -8.21 3.35
C ASP A 193 29.25 -8.65 4.47
N ASN A 194 28.80 -9.67 5.20
CA ASN A 194 29.59 -10.34 6.22
C ASN A 194 29.36 -11.85 6.22
N LEU A 195 30.41 -12.58 6.58
CA LEU A 195 30.35 -13.99 6.93
C LEU A 195 30.91 -14.12 8.34
N ILE A 196 30.06 -14.56 9.26
CA ILE A 196 30.42 -14.84 10.65
C ILE A 196 30.11 -16.32 10.90
N ILE A 197 31.13 -17.08 11.27
CA ILE A 197 30.97 -18.48 11.69
C ILE A 197 31.52 -18.59 13.10
N ARG A 198 30.70 -19.08 14.02
CA ARG A 198 30.98 -19.06 15.45
C ARG A 198 30.40 -20.31 16.11
N PHE A 199 31.11 -20.84 17.12
CA PHE A 199 30.52 -21.82 18.03
C PHE A 199 30.10 -21.09 19.30
N VAL A 200 28.81 -21.16 19.63
CA VAL A 200 28.18 -20.50 20.78
C VAL A 200 27.95 -21.55 21.86
N GLY A 201 28.86 -21.63 22.83
CA GLY A 201 28.70 -22.50 24.00
C GLY A 201 28.20 -21.74 25.21
N ILE A 202 27.55 -22.46 26.14
CA ILE A 202 26.98 -21.94 27.40
C ILE A 202 27.95 -21.05 28.20
N SER A 203 29.26 -21.34 28.16
CA SER A 203 30.28 -20.56 28.88
C SER A 203 30.84 -19.37 28.08
N SER A 204 30.95 -19.49 26.76
CA SER A 204 31.41 -18.41 25.87
C SER A 204 31.36 -18.79 24.38
N THR A 205 31.37 -17.77 23.51
CA THR A 205 31.46 -17.91 22.05
C THR A 205 32.91 -17.89 21.54
N VAL A 206 33.21 -18.71 20.53
CA VAL A 206 34.42 -18.58 19.70
C VAL A 206 34.05 -18.24 18.25
N GLU A 207 34.57 -17.12 17.74
CA GLU A 207 34.47 -16.78 16.31
C GLU A 207 35.57 -17.49 15.52
N LEU A 208 35.16 -18.30 14.55
CA LEU A 208 35.99 -19.14 13.68
C LEU A 208 36.24 -18.43 12.34
N VAL A 209 35.21 -17.76 11.82
CA VAL A 209 35.28 -16.81 10.71
C VAL A 209 34.58 -15.52 11.14
N ASN A 210 35.21 -14.38 10.88
CA ASN A 210 34.58 -13.07 10.96
C ASN A 210 35.19 -12.20 9.86
N VAL A 211 34.47 -12.04 8.76
CA VAL A 211 34.91 -11.23 7.61
C VAL A 211 33.80 -10.32 7.12
N THR A 212 34.20 -9.12 6.68
CA THR A 212 33.36 -8.18 5.94
C THR A 212 33.89 -8.01 4.52
N GLY A 213 33.09 -7.53 3.57
CA GLY A 213 33.55 -7.13 2.24
C GLY A 213 34.35 -5.82 2.21
N ALA A 214 34.42 -5.13 1.07
CA ALA A 214 35.30 -3.96 0.91
C ALA A 214 34.71 -2.72 0.21
N THR A 215 35.15 -1.55 0.72
CA THR A 215 35.02 -0.22 0.12
C THR A 215 35.71 -0.10 -1.25
N GLY A 216 35.07 -0.66 -2.29
CA GLY A 216 35.38 -0.41 -3.69
C GLY A 216 36.39 -1.34 -4.36
N SER A 217 36.59 -1.08 -5.65
CA SER A 217 36.44 -2.07 -6.71
C SER A 217 37.56 -3.12 -6.94
N THR A 218 38.34 -3.56 -5.94
CA THR A 218 39.49 -4.47 -6.22
C THR A 218 39.86 -5.54 -5.18
N ASN A 219 39.12 -5.80 -4.08
CA ASN A 219 39.64 -6.75 -3.07
C ASN A 219 38.65 -7.67 -2.31
N HIS A 220 37.33 -7.62 -2.49
CA HIS A 220 36.36 -8.51 -1.78
C HIS A 220 36.56 -8.61 -0.25
N GLY A 221 37.04 -7.53 0.39
CA GLY A 221 37.28 -7.48 1.83
C GLY A 221 38.14 -8.62 2.39
N GLY A 222 37.62 -9.25 3.45
CA GLY A 222 38.18 -10.45 4.08
C GLY A 222 37.86 -11.74 3.32
N PHE A 223 36.77 -11.78 2.54
CA PHE A 223 36.34 -12.96 1.77
C PHE A 223 37.40 -13.44 0.78
N ALA A 224 38.23 -12.55 0.23
CA ALA A 224 39.26 -12.88 -0.76
C ALA A 224 40.28 -13.96 -0.35
N SER A 225 40.38 -14.33 0.94
CA SER A 225 41.22 -15.44 1.40
C SER A 225 40.55 -16.83 1.27
N TYR A 226 39.22 -16.86 1.15
CA TYR A 226 38.37 -18.05 1.16
C TYR A 226 37.69 -18.31 -0.21
N MET A 227 37.77 -17.35 -1.13
CA MET A 227 37.10 -17.42 -2.43
C MET A 227 37.68 -18.49 -3.37
N GLY A 228 36.80 -19.33 -3.91
CA GLY A 228 37.11 -20.24 -5.02
C GLY A 228 37.92 -21.48 -4.66
N VAL A 229 38.08 -21.79 -3.36
CA VAL A 229 38.78 -22.95 -2.82
C VAL A 229 38.10 -23.39 -1.53
N TRP A 230 37.81 -24.69 -1.38
CA TRP A 230 37.38 -25.28 -0.10
C TRP A 230 38.43 -25.01 0.98
N THR A 231 37.98 -24.46 2.11
CA THR A 231 38.82 -24.10 3.26
C THR A 231 38.32 -24.81 4.50
N SER A 232 39.15 -25.71 5.03
CA SER A 232 38.88 -26.43 6.27
C SER A 232 39.22 -25.58 7.49
N PHE A 233 38.33 -25.58 8.47
CA PHE A 233 38.51 -24.96 9.77
C PHE A 233 38.55 -26.02 10.87
N SER A 234 39.19 -25.70 11.99
CA SER A 234 39.25 -26.55 13.17
C SER A 234 39.40 -25.69 14.42
N SER A 235 38.70 -26.06 15.49
CA SER A 235 38.85 -25.45 16.81
C SER A 235 38.61 -26.46 17.92
N ASN A 236 39.30 -26.25 19.04
CA ASN A 236 38.91 -26.88 20.30
C ASN A 236 37.73 -26.08 20.88
N ILE A 237 36.71 -26.78 21.36
CA ILE A 237 35.45 -26.23 21.87
C ILE A 237 35.06 -26.79 23.25
N GLY A 238 35.69 -27.86 23.75
CA GLY A 238 35.31 -28.49 25.03
C GLY A 238 35.34 -27.57 26.26
N SER A 239 36.10 -26.47 26.24
CA SER A 239 36.07 -25.47 27.32
C SER A 239 34.93 -24.45 27.22
N LEU A 240 34.02 -24.60 26.26
CA LEU A 240 32.86 -23.72 26.03
C LEU A 240 31.56 -24.33 26.60
N GLY A 241 31.58 -25.62 26.95
CA GLY A 241 30.41 -26.41 27.34
C GLY A 241 29.59 -26.86 26.14
N GLN A 242 28.35 -27.30 26.40
CA GLN A 242 27.35 -27.56 25.36
C GLN A 242 27.13 -26.30 24.51
N GLY A 243 26.90 -26.45 23.21
CA GLY A 243 26.68 -25.31 22.32
C GLY A 243 26.44 -25.67 20.86
N SER A 244 26.12 -24.65 20.06
CA SER A 244 25.77 -24.79 18.64
C SER A 244 26.78 -24.12 17.73
N LEU A 245 26.92 -24.66 16.51
CA LEU A 245 27.60 -23.98 15.41
C LEU A 245 26.61 -23.07 14.68
N GLU A 246 26.91 -21.77 14.65
CA GLU A 246 26.14 -20.76 13.92
C GLU A 246 26.93 -20.24 12.71
N ILE A 247 26.27 -20.16 11.56
CA ILE A 247 26.81 -19.73 10.27
C ILE A 247 25.91 -18.62 9.73
N GLU A 248 26.39 -17.38 9.85
CA GLU A 248 25.68 -16.16 9.46
C GLU A 248 26.27 -15.59 8.16
N LEU A 249 25.42 -15.37 7.15
CA LEU A 249 25.74 -14.69 5.90
C LEU A 249 24.81 -13.50 5.68
N THR A 250 25.41 -12.33 5.44
CA THR A 250 24.74 -11.17 4.82
C THR A 250 25.26 -11.00 3.40
N SER A 251 24.37 -10.91 2.42
CA SER A 251 24.69 -10.66 1.00
C SER A 251 23.45 -10.09 0.29
N ASN A 252 23.66 -9.43 -0.85
CA ASN A 252 22.63 -8.72 -1.64
C ASN A 252 22.71 -9.02 -3.16
N SER A 253 23.24 -10.20 -3.52
CA SER A 253 23.83 -10.44 -4.84
C SER A 253 23.79 -11.91 -5.27
N GLN A 254 23.06 -12.15 -6.36
CA GLN A 254 22.95 -13.40 -7.16
C GLN A 254 24.28 -14.07 -7.54
N SER A 255 25.42 -13.43 -7.30
CA SER A 255 26.75 -13.97 -7.61
C SER A 255 27.53 -14.46 -6.40
N GLU A 256 27.03 -14.20 -5.19
CA GLU A 256 27.64 -14.57 -3.92
C GLU A 256 26.90 -15.72 -3.27
N SER A 257 27.66 -16.68 -2.78
CA SER A 257 27.15 -17.82 -2.05
C SER A 257 28.26 -18.40 -1.20
N ILE A 258 27.90 -18.96 -0.04
CA ILE A 258 28.76 -19.88 0.69
C ILE A 258 28.20 -21.28 0.54
N TYR A 259 29.09 -22.26 0.65
CA TYR A 259 28.74 -23.66 0.73
C TYR A 259 29.47 -24.25 1.93
N VAL A 260 28.75 -25.03 2.73
CA VAL A 260 29.23 -25.65 3.97
C VAL A 260 29.08 -27.16 3.84
N ASP A 261 30.08 -27.90 4.31
CA ASP A 261 30.12 -29.35 4.23
C ASP A 261 31.05 -29.92 5.33
N ASN A 262 30.99 -31.24 5.54
CA ASN A 262 31.93 -32.01 6.35
C ASN A 262 32.08 -31.47 7.78
N VAL A 263 30.95 -31.15 8.43
CA VAL A 263 30.92 -30.71 9.81
C VAL A 263 31.05 -31.94 10.71
N VAL A 264 32.10 -31.98 11.54
CA VAL A 264 32.42 -33.13 12.40
C VAL A 264 32.82 -32.63 13.79
N PHE A 265 32.25 -33.25 14.82
CA PHE A 265 32.55 -33.01 16.23
C PHE A 265 33.23 -34.25 16.83
N THR A 266 34.32 -34.05 17.57
CA THR A 266 35.10 -35.15 18.18
C THR A 266 35.31 -34.96 19.68
N SER A 267 35.39 -36.08 20.40
CA SER A 267 35.70 -36.14 21.83
C SER A 267 36.78 -37.18 22.11
N SER A 268 37.55 -36.95 23.17
CA SER A 268 38.62 -37.85 23.62
C SER A 268 38.04 -39.01 24.43
N VAL A 269 38.37 -40.24 24.04
CA VAL A 269 38.00 -41.46 24.77
C VAL A 269 39.26 -42.16 25.30
N ALA A 270 39.17 -42.71 26.51
CA ALA A 270 40.21 -43.55 27.11
C ALA A 270 39.81 -45.02 26.99
N MET A 271 40.77 -45.88 26.64
CA MET A 271 40.59 -47.34 26.69
C MET A 271 41.23 -47.91 27.97
N MET A 272 40.71 -49.03 28.43
CA MET A 272 41.31 -49.86 29.48
C MET A 272 41.93 -51.09 28.81
N ALA A 273 42.93 -51.69 29.44
CA ALA A 273 43.47 -52.97 29.00
C ALA A 273 42.58 -54.12 29.49
N ASP A 274 42.79 -55.33 28.98
CA ASP A 274 42.34 -56.54 29.67
C ASP A 274 43.17 -56.78 30.95
N ASP A 275 42.64 -57.56 31.88
CA ASP A 275 43.27 -57.94 33.15
C ASP A 275 43.57 -59.48 33.23
N ASP A 276 43.14 -60.28 32.23
CA ASP A 276 43.35 -61.75 32.09
C ASP A 276 43.53 -62.12 30.60
N ASP A 277 44.65 -61.68 29.99
CA ASP A 277 44.93 -61.69 28.53
C ASP A 277 44.74 -63.05 27.80
N ASP A 278 44.73 -64.17 28.52
CA ASP A 278 44.53 -65.52 27.95
C ASP A 278 43.32 -66.30 28.50
N ASN A 279 42.56 -65.68 29.41
CA ASN A 279 41.29 -66.13 29.96
C ASN A 279 41.38 -67.50 30.68
N ASP A 280 42.47 -67.73 31.42
CA ASP A 280 42.68 -68.93 32.23
C ASP A 280 42.31 -68.77 33.72
N GLY A 281 42.08 -67.52 34.15
CA GLY A 281 41.51 -67.17 35.45
C GLY A 281 42.55 -66.74 36.51
N TRP A 282 43.70 -66.23 36.07
CA TRP A 282 44.71 -65.56 36.88
C TRP A 282 45.00 -64.19 36.29
N SER A 283 45.17 -63.16 37.13
CA SER A 283 45.51 -61.84 36.60
C SER A 283 46.95 -61.77 36.11
N ASP A 284 47.18 -60.94 35.10
CA ASP A 284 48.50 -60.63 34.54
C ASP A 284 49.57 -60.30 35.61
N ASP A 285 49.21 -59.47 36.59
CA ASP A 285 50.09 -59.06 37.68
C ASP A 285 50.41 -60.24 38.64
N ASP A 286 49.43 -61.10 38.93
CA ASP A 286 49.62 -62.30 39.77
C ASP A 286 50.50 -63.36 39.09
N GLU A 287 50.26 -63.61 37.79
CA GLU A 287 51.08 -64.49 36.96
C GLU A 287 52.55 -64.03 36.93
N VAL A 288 52.79 -62.73 36.76
CA VAL A 288 54.14 -62.14 36.78
C VAL A 288 54.85 -62.32 38.13
N ASP A 289 54.16 -62.11 39.26
CA ASP A 289 54.74 -62.24 40.60
C ASP A 289 54.91 -63.72 41.03
N CYS A 290 54.03 -64.61 40.56
CA CYS A 290 54.16 -66.06 40.72
C CYS A 290 55.14 -66.72 39.73
N GLY A 291 55.49 -66.02 38.65
CA GLY A 291 56.57 -66.35 37.72
C GLY A 291 56.16 -67.25 36.55
N THR A 292 54.92 -67.10 36.09
CA THR A 292 54.29 -67.75 34.93
C THR A 292 54.20 -66.75 33.76
N ASP A 293 53.37 -66.96 32.73
CA ASP A 293 53.46 -66.27 31.42
C ASP A 293 52.04 -65.90 30.92
N PRO A 294 51.56 -64.64 31.12
CA PRO A 294 50.16 -64.20 30.92
C PRO A 294 49.51 -64.39 29.54
N LEU A 295 50.23 -64.99 28.59
CA LEU A 295 49.82 -65.16 27.19
C LEU A 295 49.81 -66.64 26.75
N ASP A 296 49.85 -67.59 27.69
CA ASP A 296 49.70 -69.03 27.46
C ASP A 296 48.94 -69.71 28.59
N ALA A 297 47.61 -69.82 28.40
CA ALA A 297 46.52 -70.43 29.21
C ALA A 297 46.71 -71.91 29.63
N ASN A 298 47.96 -72.28 29.90
CA ASN A 298 48.51 -73.58 30.20
C ASN A 298 49.71 -73.48 31.17
N ASP A 299 50.26 -72.29 31.47
CA ASP A 299 51.41 -72.10 32.38
C ASP A 299 51.04 -71.68 33.82
N VAL A 300 49.74 -71.58 34.17
CA VAL A 300 49.14 -71.28 35.51
C VAL A 300 50.04 -71.35 36.77
N PRO A 301 49.86 -70.43 37.74
CA PRO A 301 50.57 -70.43 39.01
C PRO A 301 50.43 -71.72 39.82
N SER A 302 51.47 -72.01 40.61
CA SER A 302 51.45 -73.15 41.55
C SER A 302 50.79 -72.77 42.86
N ASP A 303 49.48 -72.96 42.88
CA ASP A 303 48.60 -72.86 44.05
C ASP A 303 48.30 -74.27 44.61
N SER A 304 48.81 -74.59 45.81
CA SER A 304 48.67 -75.92 46.43
C SER A 304 47.37 -76.14 47.22
N ASP A 305 46.71 -75.07 47.71
CA ASP A 305 45.51 -75.15 48.54
C ASP A 305 44.23 -74.67 47.82
N GLY A 306 44.38 -73.93 46.72
CA GLY A 306 43.34 -73.51 45.80
C GLY A 306 42.74 -72.15 46.17
N ASN A 307 43.55 -71.23 46.71
CA ASN A 307 43.11 -69.97 47.30
C ASN A 307 43.30 -68.73 46.40
N GLY A 308 43.94 -68.87 45.21
CA GLY A 308 44.21 -67.74 44.31
C GLY A 308 45.51 -66.99 44.59
N ILE A 309 46.37 -67.51 45.49
CA ILE A 309 47.71 -66.96 45.79
C ILE A 309 48.72 -68.11 45.70
N CYS A 310 49.84 -67.92 45.02
CA CYS A 310 50.80 -69.00 44.84
C CYS A 310 51.67 -69.31 46.08
N ASP A 311 52.11 -70.57 46.18
CA ASP A 311 52.96 -71.19 47.23
C ASP A 311 54.24 -70.39 47.63
N ALA A 312 54.59 -69.32 46.93
CA ALA A 312 55.82 -68.56 47.08
C ALA A 312 55.81 -67.54 48.25
N LEU A 313 54.64 -67.24 48.85
CA LEU A 313 54.41 -66.00 49.58
C LEU A 313 54.19 -66.09 51.13
N GLU A 314 54.14 -67.27 51.78
CA GLU A 314 53.51 -67.42 53.13
C GLU A 314 54.39 -67.84 54.38
N GLY A 315 53.98 -67.44 55.60
CA GLY A 315 54.18 -68.14 56.92
C GLY A 315 54.64 -67.35 58.19
N ASP A 316 53.87 -67.37 59.33
CA ASP A 316 54.24 -66.92 60.72
C ASP A 316 53.25 -67.44 61.87
N ASP A 317 53.42 -67.07 63.18
CA ASP A 317 52.63 -67.50 64.41
C ASP A 317 52.59 -66.38 65.53
N PHE A 318 51.42 -65.84 65.93
CA PHE A 318 51.28 -64.53 66.66
C PHE A 318 50.62 -64.51 68.06
N ASP A 319 49.33 -64.84 68.26
CA ASP A 319 48.66 -64.73 69.59
C ASP A 319 49.26 -65.70 70.64
N GLY A 320 49.73 -66.86 70.18
CA GLY A 320 50.27 -67.95 70.97
C GLY A 320 49.25 -68.90 71.61
N ASP A 321 48.05 -69.04 71.05
CA ASP A 321 47.06 -70.11 71.27
C ASP A 321 47.73 -71.50 71.14
N GLY A 322 48.57 -71.66 70.11
CA GLY A 322 49.26 -72.88 69.73
C GLY A 322 48.88 -73.45 68.36
N ILE A 323 47.99 -72.76 67.66
CA ILE A 323 47.89 -72.65 66.20
C ILE A 323 48.87 -71.53 65.74
N SER A 324 49.15 -71.45 64.45
CA SER A 324 50.03 -70.45 63.81
C SER A 324 49.19 -69.61 62.84
N ASN A 325 49.53 -68.34 62.53
CA ASN A 325 48.75 -67.45 61.65
C ASN A 325 48.24 -68.16 60.39
N GLU A 326 49.12 -68.90 59.70
CA GLU A 326 48.80 -69.76 58.53
C GLU A 326 47.76 -70.89 58.77
N ASN A 327 47.15 -70.95 59.96
CA ASN A 327 46.15 -71.93 60.40
C ASN A 327 45.17 -71.37 61.46
N ASP A 328 45.41 -70.18 62.01
CA ASP A 328 44.54 -69.52 63.00
C ASP A 328 43.68 -68.50 62.23
N PRO A 329 42.36 -68.44 62.46
CA PRO A 329 41.52 -67.48 61.75
C PRO A 329 41.24 -66.19 62.56
N ASP A 330 41.89 -65.96 63.70
CA ASP A 330 41.66 -64.80 64.60
C ASP A 330 42.95 -64.57 65.45
N ASP A 331 44.02 -64.12 64.78
CA ASP A 331 45.43 -63.99 65.18
C ASP A 331 45.69 -63.10 66.41
N ASP A 332 44.67 -62.39 66.92
CA ASP A 332 44.79 -61.69 68.20
C ASP A 332 43.59 -61.87 69.17
N ASN A 333 42.58 -62.61 68.73
CA ASN A 333 41.36 -62.97 69.42
C ASN A 333 40.42 -61.79 69.77
N ASP A 334 40.23 -60.89 68.82
CA ASP A 334 39.38 -59.70 68.85
C ASP A 334 37.90 -60.02 68.61
N GLY A 335 37.63 -60.90 67.63
CA GLY A 335 36.28 -61.34 67.25
C GLY A 335 35.93 -61.10 65.78
N TRP A 336 36.76 -60.35 65.06
CA TRP A 336 36.91 -60.44 63.61
C TRP A 336 37.85 -61.59 63.23
N ASP A 337 37.83 -61.97 61.97
CA ASP A 337 38.61 -63.06 61.39
C ASP A 337 39.79 -62.46 60.59
N ASP A 338 40.95 -63.11 60.55
CA ASP A 338 42.18 -62.53 59.96
C ASP A 338 42.04 -62.22 58.47
N THR A 339 41.20 -63.00 57.79
CA THR A 339 40.85 -62.82 56.38
C THR A 339 40.06 -61.53 56.21
N ASP A 340 39.06 -61.34 57.07
CA ASP A 340 38.23 -60.15 57.10
C ASP A 340 39.09 -58.93 57.50
N GLU A 341 39.86 -58.99 58.59
CA GLU A 341 40.67 -57.87 59.07
C GLU A 341 41.74 -57.40 58.07
N VAL A 342 42.44 -58.31 57.39
CA VAL A 342 43.41 -57.94 56.34
C VAL A 342 42.70 -57.28 55.18
N SER A 343 41.57 -57.85 54.75
CA SER A 343 40.80 -57.37 53.62
C SER A 343 40.21 -55.98 53.93
N CYS A 344 39.72 -55.74 55.15
CA CYS A 344 39.22 -54.45 55.65
C CYS A 344 40.31 -53.39 55.93
N ASN A 345 41.57 -53.59 55.50
CA ASN A 345 42.73 -52.73 55.79
C ASN A 345 43.01 -52.48 57.29
N THR A 346 42.50 -53.36 58.14
CA THR A 346 42.76 -53.41 59.58
C THR A 346 43.96 -54.31 59.87
N ASN A 347 44.21 -54.66 61.14
CA ASN A 347 45.48 -55.28 61.51
C ASN A 347 45.21 -56.48 62.43
N PRO A 348 45.19 -57.71 61.88
CA PRO A 348 44.84 -58.96 62.61
C PRO A 348 45.78 -59.30 63.78
N LEU A 349 46.81 -58.46 63.97
CA LEU A 349 47.84 -58.59 64.99
C LEU A 349 47.67 -57.51 66.09
N ASN A 350 46.51 -56.84 66.17
CA ASN A 350 46.18 -55.79 67.14
C ASN A 350 44.65 -55.53 67.34
N GLY A 351 43.99 -56.27 68.23
CA GLY A 351 42.58 -56.13 68.64
C GLY A 351 42.16 -54.87 69.42
N ASP A 352 42.83 -53.74 69.14
CA ASP A 352 42.30 -52.39 69.28
C ASP A 352 41.99 -51.81 67.86
N SER A 353 41.93 -52.66 66.80
CA SER A 353 41.93 -52.29 65.37
C SER A 353 40.79 -52.91 64.55
N THR A 354 39.60 -53.09 65.14
CA THR A 354 38.43 -53.64 64.45
C THR A 354 38.05 -52.88 63.17
N PRO A 355 37.56 -53.57 62.13
CA PRO A 355 36.84 -52.97 61.01
C PRO A 355 35.68 -52.04 61.44
N THR A 356 35.27 -51.16 60.52
CA THR A 356 33.94 -50.54 60.56
C THR A 356 32.95 -51.47 59.86
N ASP A 357 31.72 -51.51 60.37
CA ASP A 357 30.62 -52.41 59.95
C ASP A 357 29.36 -51.61 60.28
N THR A 358 28.84 -50.89 59.28
CA THR A 358 27.83 -49.83 59.44
C THR A 358 26.41 -50.39 59.59
N ASP A 359 26.03 -51.39 58.80
CA ASP A 359 24.73 -52.08 58.89
C ASP A 359 24.68 -53.17 60.01
N GLY A 360 25.80 -53.84 60.29
CA GLY A 360 25.91 -54.95 61.24
C GLY A 360 25.72 -56.36 60.67
N ASP A 361 25.87 -56.57 59.36
CA ASP A 361 25.77 -57.86 58.65
C ASP A 361 26.97 -58.79 58.97
N GLY A 362 28.16 -58.21 59.11
CA GLY A 362 29.42 -58.90 59.38
C GLY A 362 30.42 -58.90 58.22
N VAL A 363 30.11 -58.26 57.10
CA VAL A 363 31.11 -57.65 56.20
C VAL A 363 31.49 -56.27 56.79
N CYS A 364 32.46 -55.57 56.20
CA CYS A 364 32.95 -54.26 56.67
C CYS A 364 32.86 -53.20 55.56
N ASP A 365 32.83 -51.92 55.95
CA ASP A 365 32.71 -50.71 55.11
C ASP A 365 33.81 -50.49 54.02
N TYR A 366 34.59 -51.52 53.71
CA TYR A 366 35.65 -51.52 52.69
C TYR A 366 35.55 -52.72 51.74
N LEU A 367 34.74 -53.71 52.09
CA LEU A 367 34.52 -54.96 51.36
C LEU A 367 33.05 -55.28 51.14
N ASP A 368 32.17 -54.60 51.88
CA ASP A 368 30.77 -54.55 51.50
C ASP A 368 30.68 -53.79 50.18
N SER A 369 29.56 -54.01 49.53
CA SER A 369 29.18 -53.31 48.31
C SER A 369 27.93 -52.47 48.51
N ASP A 370 27.34 -52.50 49.71
CA ASP A 370 26.07 -51.91 50.15
C ASP A 370 26.21 -51.68 51.67
N ASP A 371 27.08 -50.74 52.05
CA ASP A 371 27.63 -50.48 53.40
C ASP A 371 26.57 -50.27 54.51
N ASP A 372 25.33 -49.95 54.13
CA ASP A 372 24.18 -49.80 55.03
C ASP A 372 22.99 -50.75 54.75
N ASN A 373 23.12 -51.62 53.75
CA ASN A 373 22.20 -52.70 53.35
C ASN A 373 20.79 -52.22 52.94
N ASP A 374 20.75 -51.07 52.27
CA ASP A 374 19.60 -50.43 51.64
C ASP A 374 19.16 -51.15 50.35
N GLY A 375 20.15 -51.60 49.56
CA GLY A 375 19.96 -52.27 48.27
C GLY A 375 20.51 -51.52 47.04
N VAL A 376 21.26 -50.44 47.25
CA VAL A 376 22.03 -49.71 46.23
C VAL A 376 23.52 -49.96 46.47
N GLU A 377 24.33 -50.03 45.41
CA GLU A 377 25.77 -50.33 45.57
C GLU A 377 26.57 -49.05 45.86
N ASP A 378 27.55 -49.06 46.77
CA ASP A 378 28.27 -47.84 47.27
C ASP A 378 28.96 -47.00 46.18
N GLY A 379 29.22 -47.59 45.02
CA GLY A 379 29.78 -46.90 43.85
C GLY A 379 28.75 -46.14 43.01
N ILE A 380 27.46 -46.28 43.36
CA ILE A 380 26.29 -45.65 42.76
C ILE A 380 25.55 -44.82 43.81
N ASP A 381 25.56 -45.27 45.06
CA ASP A 381 24.95 -44.58 46.20
C ASP A 381 25.65 -43.23 46.49
N CYS A 382 24.87 -42.21 46.82
CA CYS A 382 25.35 -40.86 47.07
C CYS A 382 25.75 -40.60 48.53
N ASP A 383 25.18 -41.30 49.51
CA ASP A 383 25.67 -41.38 50.90
C ASP A 383 25.62 -42.85 51.38
N PRO A 384 26.61 -43.68 51.00
CA PRO A 384 26.68 -45.13 51.31
C PRO A 384 26.59 -45.53 52.79
N LEU A 385 26.40 -44.57 53.72
CA LEU A 385 26.33 -44.79 55.16
C LEU A 385 24.99 -44.31 55.78
N ASP A 386 24.01 -43.82 55.01
CA ASP A 386 22.64 -43.57 55.47
C ASP A 386 21.58 -44.22 54.54
N PRO A 387 20.89 -45.31 55.00
CA PRO A 387 20.04 -46.18 54.17
C PRO A 387 18.66 -45.56 53.89
N ASN A 388 18.68 -44.31 53.45
CA ASN A 388 17.56 -43.44 53.15
C ASN A 388 17.91 -42.41 52.04
N GLU A 389 19.19 -42.31 51.63
CA GLU A 389 19.75 -41.24 50.81
C GLU A 389 20.59 -41.85 49.67
N THR A 390 19.95 -42.40 48.64
CA THR A 390 20.58 -43.31 47.66
C THR A 390 20.80 -42.74 46.26
N THR A 391 20.27 -41.55 45.99
CA THR A 391 20.25 -40.92 44.67
C THR A 391 20.80 -39.49 44.77
N ASP A 392 21.64 -39.12 43.81
CA ASP A 392 22.12 -37.76 43.52
C ASP A 392 21.86 -37.58 42.02
N ASN A 393 20.72 -36.97 41.69
CA ASN A 393 20.14 -37.03 40.35
C ASN A 393 20.75 -35.99 39.38
N ASP A 394 21.37 -34.91 39.90
CA ASP A 394 22.11 -33.89 39.11
C ASP A 394 23.65 -34.06 39.14
N LEU A 395 24.19 -34.83 40.09
CA LEU A 395 25.62 -35.09 40.34
C LEU A 395 26.41 -33.87 40.90
N ASP A 396 25.76 -32.97 41.65
CA ASP A 396 26.35 -31.88 42.44
C ASP A 396 27.19 -32.42 43.63
N GLY A 397 26.82 -33.58 44.17
CA GLY A 397 27.37 -34.16 45.40
C GLY A 397 26.52 -33.91 46.64
N ILE A 398 25.20 -33.70 46.46
CA ILE A 398 24.17 -33.69 47.49
C ILE A 398 23.12 -34.73 47.08
N CYS A 399 22.70 -35.59 48.00
CA CYS A 399 21.63 -36.56 47.74
C CYS A 399 20.25 -35.88 47.67
N ASP A 400 19.36 -36.38 46.81
CA ASP A 400 17.99 -35.91 46.61
C ASP A 400 17.22 -35.68 47.93
N GLY A 401 17.30 -36.59 48.90
CA GLY A 401 16.61 -36.45 50.20
C GLY A 401 17.12 -35.31 51.09
N ALA A 402 18.24 -34.69 50.72
CA ALA A 402 18.89 -33.56 51.37
C ALA A 402 19.01 -32.29 50.50
N ASP A 403 18.66 -32.35 49.20
CA ASP A 403 18.54 -31.17 48.34
C ASP A 403 17.16 -30.48 48.47
N ASP A 404 17.00 -29.34 47.79
CA ASP A 404 15.73 -28.65 47.57
C ASP A 404 15.49 -28.41 46.03
N ASP A 405 16.34 -28.96 45.13
CA ASP A 405 16.43 -28.74 43.67
C ASP A 405 17.09 -29.98 42.97
N ASP A 406 16.44 -31.15 43.09
CA ASP A 406 16.98 -32.51 42.82
C ASP A 406 17.62 -32.74 41.42
N ASP A 407 17.27 -31.96 40.40
CA ASP A 407 17.87 -32.04 39.05
C ASP A 407 18.59 -30.75 38.57
N ASN A 408 18.55 -29.69 39.39
CA ASN A 408 19.29 -28.44 39.23
C ASN A 408 18.99 -27.67 37.93
N ASP A 409 17.77 -27.81 37.40
CA ASP A 409 17.25 -26.95 36.33
C ASP A 409 17.02 -25.49 36.82
N GLY A 410 16.85 -25.33 38.14
CA GLY A 410 16.63 -24.07 38.85
C GLY A 410 15.21 -23.85 39.40
N VAL A 411 14.36 -24.86 39.35
CA VAL A 411 13.02 -24.94 39.94
C VAL A 411 13.01 -25.95 41.09
N LEU A 412 12.69 -25.49 42.29
CA LEU A 412 12.70 -26.32 43.49
C LEU A 412 11.61 -27.41 43.45
N ASP A 413 11.89 -28.65 43.86
CA ASP A 413 10.99 -29.84 43.84
C ASP A 413 9.58 -29.60 44.40
N GLY A 414 9.46 -28.64 45.33
CA GLY A 414 8.19 -28.28 45.95
C GLY A 414 7.26 -27.41 45.09
N ASP A 415 7.80 -26.77 44.05
CA ASP A 415 7.10 -25.99 43.02
C ASP A 415 7.23 -26.64 41.63
N ASP A 416 8.04 -27.69 41.46
CA ASP A 416 8.27 -28.45 40.23
C ASP A 416 7.26 -29.61 39.99
N ALA A 417 7.02 -29.97 38.72
CA ALA A 417 6.16 -31.07 38.30
C ALA A 417 6.91 -32.40 38.04
N PHE A 418 8.17 -32.35 37.60
CA PHE A 418 9.06 -33.48 37.34
C PHE A 418 10.46 -33.26 37.98
N PRO A 419 10.58 -33.25 39.33
CA PRO A 419 11.83 -32.88 40.01
C PRO A 419 13.08 -33.76 39.77
N ASN A 420 13.02 -34.70 38.84
CA ASN A 420 14.12 -35.60 38.52
C ASN A 420 14.41 -35.61 36.99
N ASP A 421 13.86 -34.66 36.24
CA ASP A 421 14.05 -34.49 34.80
C ASP A 421 14.35 -33.01 34.48
N PRO A 422 15.64 -32.62 34.35
CA PRO A 422 16.05 -31.22 34.19
C PRO A 422 15.73 -30.63 32.80
N SER A 423 14.85 -31.31 32.06
CA SER A 423 14.24 -30.79 30.83
C SER A 423 12.76 -30.48 30.98
N GLU A 424 12.13 -30.73 32.13
CA GLU A 424 10.69 -30.55 32.36
C GLU A 424 10.35 -30.06 33.78
N TRP A 425 9.78 -28.86 33.92
CA TRP A 425 9.44 -28.26 35.23
C TRP A 425 7.93 -28.00 35.44
N SER A 426 7.10 -28.25 34.43
CA SER A 426 5.68 -27.86 34.40
C SER A 426 4.83 -28.89 33.66
N ASP A 427 3.59 -29.08 34.14
CA ASP A 427 2.57 -30.04 33.66
C ASP A 427 1.21 -29.31 33.71
N ALA A 428 0.88 -28.56 32.65
CA ALA A 428 -0.21 -27.60 32.67
C ALA A 428 -1.61 -28.24 32.75
N ASP A 429 -1.85 -29.37 32.07
CA ASP A 429 -3.11 -30.13 32.13
C ASP A 429 -3.16 -31.21 33.24
N GLY A 430 -2.01 -31.74 33.69
CA GLY A 430 -1.90 -32.82 34.66
C GLY A 430 -1.92 -34.25 34.08
N ASP A 431 -1.58 -34.42 32.80
CA ASP A 431 -1.43 -35.69 32.06
C ASP A 431 -0.22 -36.51 32.54
N GLY A 432 0.86 -35.81 32.90
CA GLY A 432 2.13 -36.39 33.33
C GLY A 432 3.19 -36.55 32.22
N LYS A 433 3.14 -35.72 31.18
CA LYS A 433 4.35 -35.26 30.46
C LYS A 433 4.57 -33.78 30.79
N GLY A 434 5.76 -33.27 30.55
CA GLY A 434 6.05 -31.86 30.76
C GLY A 434 5.77 -30.98 29.54
N ASP A 435 5.55 -29.70 29.80
CA ASP A 435 5.21 -28.67 28.81
C ASP A 435 6.31 -28.47 27.72
N ASN A 436 7.53 -29.03 27.86
CA ASN A 436 8.55 -28.95 26.79
C ASN A 436 8.52 -30.16 25.82
N VAL A 437 7.71 -31.20 26.11
CA VAL A 437 7.59 -32.42 25.29
C VAL A 437 6.15 -32.82 24.96
N ASP A 438 5.12 -32.20 25.55
CA ASP A 438 3.78 -32.31 24.99
C ASP A 438 3.63 -31.49 23.70
N ASP A 439 2.59 -31.80 22.93
CA ASP A 439 2.20 -31.09 21.70
C ASP A 439 0.82 -30.37 21.89
N ASP A 440 0.27 -30.30 23.12
CA ASP A 440 -1.12 -29.89 23.50
C ASP A 440 -1.16 -29.66 25.04
N ASP A 441 -0.39 -28.67 25.53
CA ASP A 441 -0.04 -28.44 26.94
C ASP A 441 -1.26 -28.31 27.89
N ASP A 442 -2.39 -27.78 27.41
CA ASP A 442 -3.62 -27.62 28.20
C ASP A 442 -4.73 -28.66 27.89
N ASN A 443 -4.52 -29.50 26.88
CA ASN A 443 -5.37 -30.63 26.46
C ASN A 443 -6.80 -30.20 26.07
N ASP A 444 -6.97 -29.00 25.50
CA ASP A 444 -8.23 -28.58 24.88
C ASP A 444 -8.47 -29.22 23.49
N GLY A 445 -7.39 -29.72 22.87
CA GLY A 445 -7.39 -30.44 21.60
C GLY A 445 -6.94 -29.62 20.40
N VAL A 446 -6.38 -28.43 20.63
CA VAL A 446 -5.56 -27.66 19.69
C VAL A 446 -4.10 -27.82 20.13
N SER A 447 -3.19 -28.07 19.18
CA SER A 447 -1.77 -28.21 19.51
C SER A 447 -1.07 -26.87 19.71
N ASP A 448 -0.08 -26.76 20.58
CA ASP A 448 0.63 -25.49 20.90
C ASP A 448 1.19 -24.79 19.64
N LEU A 449 1.68 -25.57 18.67
CA LEU A 449 2.14 -25.06 17.36
C LEU A 449 1.04 -24.39 16.53
N MET A 450 -0.21 -24.85 16.67
CA MET A 450 -1.37 -24.22 16.05
C MET A 450 -1.78 -22.98 16.86
N GLU A 451 -1.68 -23.04 18.18
CA GLU A 451 -2.02 -21.93 19.07
C GLU A 451 -1.09 -20.73 18.96
N GLU A 452 0.23 -20.97 18.89
CA GLU A 452 1.21 -19.92 18.61
C GLU A 452 0.92 -19.24 17.26
N ARG A 453 0.49 -20.02 16.26
CA ARG A 453 0.08 -19.50 14.94
C ARG A 453 -1.25 -18.73 14.98
N CYS A 454 -2.18 -19.12 15.84
CA CYS A 454 -3.50 -18.51 15.99
C CYS A 454 -3.57 -17.42 17.08
N PHE A 455 -2.44 -17.10 17.73
CA PHE A 455 -2.33 -16.19 18.87
C PHE A 455 -3.22 -16.53 20.09
N SER A 456 -3.42 -17.82 20.34
CA SER A 456 -3.92 -18.33 21.61
C SER A 456 -2.80 -18.58 22.63
N ASP A 457 -3.17 -19.04 23.83
CA ASP A 457 -2.29 -19.20 24.98
C ASP A 457 -2.26 -20.70 25.33
N PRO A 458 -1.21 -21.46 24.96
CA PRO A 458 -1.16 -22.93 25.09
C PRO A 458 -1.34 -23.47 26.51
N LEU A 459 -1.32 -22.59 27.52
CA LEU A 459 -1.42 -22.95 28.95
C LEU A 459 -2.80 -22.61 29.55
N ASP A 460 -3.82 -22.25 28.75
CA ASP A 460 -5.20 -21.98 29.22
C ASP A 460 -6.26 -22.51 28.24
N ALA A 461 -6.79 -23.71 28.54
CA ALA A 461 -7.82 -24.47 27.80
C ALA A 461 -9.21 -23.78 27.63
N ASN A 462 -9.25 -22.46 27.80
CA ASN A 462 -10.35 -21.57 27.49
C ASN A 462 -9.97 -20.57 26.37
N SER A 463 -8.72 -20.59 25.91
CA SER A 463 -8.11 -19.65 24.97
C SER A 463 -8.14 -20.16 23.52
N LEU A 464 -9.20 -20.85 23.09
CA LEU A 464 -9.30 -21.39 21.73
C LEU A 464 -9.00 -20.33 20.62
N PRO A 465 -8.34 -20.74 19.52
CA PRO A 465 -8.27 -19.98 18.28
C PRO A 465 -9.63 -19.40 17.84
N THR A 466 -9.59 -18.25 17.18
CA THR A 466 -10.77 -17.75 16.46
C THR A 466 -10.76 -18.32 15.04
N ASP A 467 -11.91 -18.86 14.65
CA ASP A 467 -12.20 -19.57 13.41
C ASP A 467 -13.61 -19.06 13.04
N THR A 468 -13.66 -18.09 12.14
CA THR A 468 -14.84 -17.24 11.91
C THR A 468 -15.88 -17.92 11.00
N ASP A 469 -15.44 -18.69 10.00
CA ASP A 469 -16.32 -19.43 9.07
C ASP A 469 -16.64 -20.88 9.53
N GLY A 470 -15.72 -21.54 10.26
CA GLY A 470 -15.78 -22.92 10.70
C GLY A 470 -15.11 -23.96 9.77
N ASP A 471 -14.19 -23.56 8.89
CA ASP A 471 -13.45 -24.39 7.94
C ASP A 471 -12.43 -25.32 8.64
N GLY A 472 -11.67 -24.79 9.60
CA GLY A 472 -10.64 -25.49 10.36
C GLY A 472 -9.24 -24.88 10.31
N ASP A 473 -8.97 -23.92 9.44
CA ASP A 473 -7.94 -22.90 9.67
C ASP A 473 -8.48 -21.81 10.65
N CYS A 474 -7.66 -20.83 11.04
CA CYS A 474 -8.01 -19.81 12.05
C CYS A 474 -7.72 -18.42 11.51
N ASP A 475 -8.46 -17.37 11.91
CA ASP A 475 -8.39 -16.04 11.28
C ASP A 475 -6.94 -15.51 11.04
N PRO A 476 -5.93 -15.75 11.90
CA PRO A 476 -4.55 -15.32 11.64
C PRO A 476 -3.77 -16.05 10.53
N ILE A 477 -4.25 -17.21 10.06
CA ILE A 477 -3.60 -18.07 9.05
C ILE A 477 -4.52 -18.49 7.89
N ASP A 478 -5.82 -18.24 8.02
CA ASP A 478 -6.78 -18.31 6.93
C ASP A 478 -6.46 -17.20 5.89
N TYR A 479 -7.17 -17.24 4.78
CA TYR A 479 -6.98 -16.36 3.62
C TYR A 479 -8.32 -15.83 3.08
N ASP A 480 -9.45 -16.26 3.67
CA ASP A 480 -10.84 -15.88 3.37
C ASP A 480 -11.66 -16.10 4.66
N ASP A 481 -11.33 -15.32 5.72
CA ASP A 481 -11.78 -15.48 7.13
C ASP A 481 -13.29 -15.76 7.33
N ASP A 482 -14.16 -15.40 6.37
CA ASP A 482 -15.62 -15.61 6.44
C ASP A 482 -16.26 -16.45 5.29
N ASP A 483 -15.43 -17.02 4.41
CA ASP A 483 -15.77 -17.90 3.27
C ASP A 483 -16.82 -17.28 2.29
N ASP A 484 -16.77 -15.96 2.09
CA ASP A 484 -17.60 -15.26 1.09
C ASP A 484 -17.02 -15.33 -0.34
N GLY A 485 -15.72 -15.65 -0.46
CA GLY A 485 -15.00 -15.82 -1.71
C GLY A 485 -14.06 -14.67 -2.08
N TYR A 486 -13.90 -13.68 -1.20
CA TYR A 486 -12.90 -12.62 -1.30
C TYR A 486 -11.89 -12.77 -0.16
N THR A 487 -10.61 -12.67 -0.50
CA THR A 487 -9.53 -12.88 0.47
C THR A 487 -9.37 -11.65 1.37
N ASP A 488 -9.07 -11.80 2.66
CA ASP A 488 -8.87 -10.70 3.63
C ASP A 488 -7.85 -9.64 3.15
N GLN A 489 -6.87 -10.04 2.33
CA GLN A 489 -5.96 -9.10 1.65
C GLN A 489 -6.66 -8.20 0.63
N VAL A 490 -7.49 -8.77 -0.25
CA VAL A 490 -8.31 -8.03 -1.22
C VAL A 490 -9.30 -7.15 -0.47
N GLU A 491 -9.94 -7.68 0.55
CA GLU A 491 -10.94 -6.96 1.35
C GLU A 491 -10.35 -5.79 2.14
N GLY A 492 -9.22 -6.02 2.82
CA GLY A 492 -8.47 -4.97 3.51
C GLY A 492 -7.92 -3.89 2.59
N TRP A 493 -7.78 -4.17 1.28
CA TRP A 493 -7.51 -3.18 0.25
C TRP A 493 -8.79 -2.46 -0.24
N CYS A 494 -9.88 -3.21 -0.47
CA CYS A 494 -11.17 -2.69 -0.96
C CYS A 494 -12.02 -2.00 0.11
N GLY A 495 -11.65 -2.10 1.40
CA GLY A 495 -12.34 -1.47 2.52
C GLY A 495 -13.54 -2.23 3.06
N SER A 496 -13.65 -3.52 2.74
CA SER A 496 -14.60 -4.44 3.38
C SER A 496 -14.09 -4.95 4.75
N ASP A 497 -14.90 -5.75 5.44
CA ASP A 497 -14.64 -6.25 6.80
C ASP A 497 -14.54 -7.78 6.74
N PRO A 498 -13.33 -8.38 6.79
CA PRO A 498 -13.13 -9.81 6.54
C PRO A 498 -13.79 -10.79 7.50
N LEU A 499 -14.49 -10.28 8.51
CA LEU A 499 -15.16 -11.07 9.54
C LEU A 499 -16.70 -10.99 9.43
N ASP A 500 -17.25 -10.52 8.29
CA ASP A 500 -18.69 -10.46 8.01
C ASP A 500 -18.99 -10.74 6.53
N VAL A 501 -19.32 -12.00 6.23
CA VAL A 501 -19.77 -12.65 4.96
C VAL A 501 -20.89 -11.94 4.16
N ASN A 502 -21.30 -10.76 4.60
CA ASN A 502 -22.24 -9.85 3.93
C ASN A 502 -21.56 -8.55 3.48
N SER A 503 -20.25 -8.41 3.69
CA SER A 503 -19.46 -7.19 3.54
C SER A 503 -18.56 -7.19 2.31
N VAL A 504 -18.83 -8.01 1.28
CA VAL A 504 -18.09 -8.04 0.00
C VAL A 504 -17.54 -6.69 -0.52
N PRO A 505 -16.36 -6.69 -1.18
CA PRO A 505 -15.89 -5.57 -2.00
C PRO A 505 -16.94 -5.02 -2.96
N VAL A 506 -16.91 -3.71 -3.19
CA VAL A 506 -17.74 -3.08 -4.23
C VAL A 506 -17.00 -3.19 -5.57
N ASP A 507 -17.73 -3.67 -6.57
CA ASP A 507 -17.33 -3.91 -7.96
C ASP A 507 -18.50 -3.39 -8.82
N SER A 508 -18.39 -2.13 -9.23
CA SER A 508 -19.49 -1.35 -9.81
C SER A 508 -19.79 -1.71 -11.27
N ASP A 509 -18.79 -2.15 -12.03
CA ASP A 509 -18.94 -2.54 -13.43
C ASP A 509 -19.07 -4.08 -13.66
N GLY A 510 -18.57 -4.89 -12.72
CA GLY A 510 -18.58 -6.36 -12.76
C GLY A 510 -17.37 -7.01 -13.45
N ASP A 511 -16.23 -6.31 -13.53
CA ASP A 511 -14.97 -6.74 -14.13
C ASP A 511 -14.22 -7.80 -13.28
N GLY A 512 -14.24 -7.62 -11.95
CA GLY A 512 -13.58 -8.48 -10.97
C GLY A 512 -12.39 -7.84 -10.24
N GLU A 513 -12.00 -6.61 -10.58
CA GLU A 513 -11.30 -5.70 -9.67
C GLU A 513 -12.34 -4.86 -8.88
N CYS A 514 -12.00 -4.35 -7.70
CA CYS A 514 -12.91 -3.53 -6.90
C CYS A 514 -12.69 -2.04 -7.19
N ASP A 515 -13.69 -1.19 -6.97
CA ASP A 515 -13.70 0.24 -7.34
C ASP A 515 -12.46 1.02 -6.81
N THR A 516 -11.83 0.56 -5.72
CA THR A 516 -10.61 1.19 -5.16
C THR A 516 -9.27 0.74 -5.78
N MET A 517 -9.30 -0.31 -6.61
CA MET A 517 -8.15 -0.85 -7.35
C MET A 517 -8.23 -0.61 -8.86
N ASP A 518 -9.46 -0.53 -9.39
CA ASP A 518 -9.66 -0.05 -10.75
C ASP A 518 -9.13 1.41 -10.88
N ASN A 519 -8.99 1.85 -12.13
CA ASN A 519 -8.68 3.23 -12.48
C ASN A 519 -9.77 3.82 -13.38
N ASP A 520 -10.83 3.07 -13.71
CA ASP A 520 -12.00 3.42 -14.54
C ASP A 520 -13.18 2.59 -14.00
N GLY A 521 -13.55 2.83 -12.73
CA GLY A 521 -14.31 1.91 -11.86
C GLY A 521 -15.76 1.60 -12.27
N ASP A 522 -16.30 2.34 -13.23
CA ASP A 522 -17.59 2.08 -13.86
C ASP A 522 -17.47 1.68 -15.36
N ASN A 523 -16.23 1.70 -15.90
CA ASN A 523 -15.83 1.35 -17.27
C ASN A 523 -16.49 2.21 -18.38
N ASP A 524 -16.80 3.47 -18.07
CA ASP A 524 -17.18 4.54 -18.98
C ASP A 524 -16.10 4.84 -20.04
N GLY A 525 -14.82 4.82 -19.64
CA GLY A 525 -13.67 5.21 -20.44
C GLY A 525 -12.99 6.52 -20.02
N VAL A 526 -13.26 7.01 -18.81
CA VAL A 526 -12.60 8.15 -18.15
C VAL A 526 -11.94 7.65 -16.88
N ASP A 527 -10.63 7.92 -16.70
CA ASP A 527 -9.92 7.45 -15.51
C ASP A 527 -10.48 8.13 -14.23
N ASP A 528 -10.68 7.43 -13.11
CA ASP A 528 -11.29 7.93 -11.85
C ASP A 528 -10.64 9.22 -11.29
N ASP A 529 -9.36 9.46 -11.61
CA ASP A 529 -8.62 10.67 -11.18
C ASP A 529 -9.00 11.92 -11.98
N GLN A 530 -9.74 11.74 -13.06
CA GLN A 530 -10.29 12.73 -13.98
C GLN A 530 -11.82 12.71 -14.04
N ASP A 531 -12.47 11.69 -13.46
CA ASP A 531 -13.91 11.55 -13.37
C ASP A 531 -14.51 12.32 -12.17
N ALA A 532 -15.71 12.87 -12.35
CA ALA A 532 -16.49 13.54 -11.30
C ALA A 532 -17.41 12.58 -10.53
N PHE A 533 -17.79 11.45 -11.13
CA PHE A 533 -18.65 10.40 -10.60
C PHE A 533 -18.08 8.99 -10.93
N PRO A 534 -16.92 8.57 -10.38
CA PRO A 534 -16.26 7.29 -10.71
C PRO A 534 -17.05 5.98 -10.50
N ASP A 535 -18.30 6.07 -10.02
CA ASP A 535 -19.20 4.96 -9.72
C ASP A 535 -20.49 4.98 -10.60
N ASP A 536 -20.61 5.88 -11.59
CA ASP A 536 -21.80 6.02 -12.46
C ASP A 536 -21.42 6.29 -13.92
N ALA A 537 -21.30 5.20 -14.70
CA ALA A 537 -20.93 5.17 -16.13
C ALA A 537 -21.90 5.88 -17.10
N THR A 538 -22.74 6.78 -16.59
CA THR A 538 -23.54 7.71 -17.36
C THR A 538 -23.16 9.18 -17.16
N GLU A 539 -22.26 9.49 -16.22
CA GLU A 539 -21.84 10.85 -15.86
C GLU A 539 -20.33 10.92 -15.55
N TRP A 540 -19.57 11.79 -16.24
CA TRP A 540 -18.11 11.88 -16.07
C TRP A 540 -17.57 13.33 -15.94
N VAL A 541 -18.45 14.33 -16.05
CA VAL A 541 -18.13 15.76 -15.87
C VAL A 541 -19.20 16.39 -14.97
N ASP A 542 -18.75 17.27 -14.08
CA ASP A 542 -19.56 18.19 -13.27
C ASP A 542 -19.01 19.60 -13.52
N THR A 543 -19.60 20.32 -14.49
CA THR A 543 -19.06 21.59 -15.00
C THR A 543 -19.19 22.75 -13.99
N ASP A 544 -20.23 22.79 -13.16
CA ASP A 544 -20.45 23.85 -12.16
C ASP A 544 -20.02 23.45 -10.71
N GLY A 545 -19.97 22.14 -10.40
CA GLY A 545 -19.63 21.57 -9.09
C GLY A 545 -20.80 21.35 -8.15
N ASP A 546 -22.04 21.24 -8.66
CA ASP A 546 -23.29 20.98 -7.95
C ASP A 546 -23.39 19.56 -7.38
N GLY A 547 -22.75 18.59 -8.04
CA GLY A 547 -22.90 17.15 -7.78
C GLY A 547 -23.97 16.46 -8.64
N THR A 548 -24.34 17.06 -9.77
CA THR A 548 -25.11 16.46 -10.86
C THR A 548 -24.24 16.42 -12.11
N GLY A 549 -24.19 15.30 -12.83
CA GLY A 549 -23.36 15.19 -14.03
C GLY A 549 -23.95 15.87 -15.26
N ASP A 550 -23.06 16.37 -16.13
CA ASP A 550 -23.39 17.14 -17.34
C ASP A 550 -24.41 16.45 -18.28
N ASN A 551 -24.58 15.12 -18.25
CA ASN A 551 -25.56 14.42 -19.11
C ASN A 551 -26.97 14.37 -18.47
N ALA A 552 -27.07 14.49 -17.15
CA ALA A 552 -28.32 14.57 -16.39
C ALA A 552 -28.73 16.01 -16.08
N ASP A 553 -27.78 16.94 -16.05
CA ASP A 553 -28.01 18.33 -15.68
C ASP A 553 -28.83 19.11 -16.74
N THR A 554 -29.59 20.08 -16.25
CA THR A 554 -30.40 21.02 -17.00
C THR A 554 -29.92 22.47 -16.93
N ASP A 555 -28.93 22.80 -16.10
CA ASP A 555 -28.32 24.13 -15.87
C ASP A 555 -26.81 23.93 -15.63
N VAL A 556 -26.10 23.45 -16.66
CA VAL A 556 -24.82 22.73 -16.51
C VAL A 556 -23.61 23.62 -16.22
N ASP A 557 -23.74 24.95 -16.30
CA ASP A 557 -22.73 25.89 -15.80
C ASP A 557 -23.16 26.67 -14.54
N GLY A 558 -24.36 26.37 -14.02
CA GLY A 558 -24.89 26.87 -12.75
C GLY A 558 -25.18 28.37 -12.72
N ASP A 559 -25.35 29.03 -13.88
CA ASP A 559 -25.60 30.46 -13.95
C ASP A 559 -27.07 30.86 -13.68
N GLY A 560 -27.99 29.88 -13.79
CA GLY A 560 -29.41 30.00 -13.49
C GLY A 560 -30.33 29.97 -14.71
N TRP A 561 -29.80 29.86 -15.92
CA TRP A 561 -30.56 29.61 -17.15
C TRP A 561 -30.52 28.12 -17.51
N MET A 562 -31.65 27.55 -17.94
CA MET A 562 -31.60 26.13 -18.35
C MET A 562 -30.94 25.98 -19.72
N ASN A 563 -30.17 24.91 -19.91
CA ASN A 563 -29.49 24.52 -21.15
C ASN A 563 -30.40 24.62 -22.40
N VAL A 564 -31.71 24.39 -22.25
CA VAL A 564 -32.72 24.44 -23.34
C VAL A 564 -33.22 25.84 -23.67
N GLU A 565 -33.20 26.75 -22.70
CA GLU A 565 -33.51 28.18 -22.88
C GLU A 565 -32.33 28.82 -23.57
N GLU A 566 -31.12 28.60 -23.05
CA GLU A 566 -29.87 29.06 -23.64
C GLU A 566 -29.65 28.67 -25.10
N ASP A 567 -29.82 27.40 -25.46
CA ASP A 567 -29.72 26.89 -26.83
C ASP A 567 -30.78 27.53 -27.76
N SER A 568 -31.86 28.09 -27.19
CA SER A 568 -32.90 28.87 -27.89
C SER A 568 -32.56 30.36 -27.99
N CYS A 569 -31.99 30.96 -26.94
CA CYS A 569 -31.55 32.36 -26.86
C CYS A 569 -30.23 32.62 -27.59
N GLY A 570 -29.42 31.58 -27.82
CA GLY A 570 -28.14 31.62 -28.52
C GLY A 570 -26.92 31.92 -27.64
N SER A 571 -27.00 31.64 -26.34
CA SER A 571 -25.86 31.58 -25.41
C SER A 571 -25.09 30.26 -25.51
N ASP A 572 -24.01 30.12 -24.73
CA ASP A 572 -23.15 28.93 -24.68
C ASP A 572 -23.26 28.33 -23.28
N SER A 573 -24.09 27.28 -23.15
CA SER A 573 -24.49 26.67 -21.88
C SER A 573 -23.39 25.90 -21.13
N MET A 574 -22.13 26.24 -21.38
CA MET A 574 -20.93 25.64 -20.79
C MET A 574 -19.98 26.75 -20.32
N ASP A 575 -20.46 27.99 -20.22
CA ASP A 575 -19.72 29.20 -19.85
C ASP A 575 -20.67 30.18 -19.16
N SER A 576 -20.77 30.09 -17.83
CA SER A 576 -21.56 30.99 -16.95
C SER A 576 -21.20 32.48 -17.02
N GLY A 577 -20.28 32.87 -17.91
CA GLY A 577 -20.10 34.24 -18.38
C GLY A 577 -20.99 34.63 -19.57
N SER A 578 -21.82 33.72 -20.08
CA SER A 578 -22.54 33.79 -21.35
C SER A 578 -24.07 33.79 -21.20
N VAL A 579 -24.65 34.41 -20.17
CA VAL A 579 -26.10 34.56 -20.03
C VAL A 579 -26.83 35.05 -21.31
N PRO A 580 -28.07 34.58 -21.57
CA PRO A 580 -29.03 35.24 -22.44
C PRO A 580 -29.22 36.74 -22.17
N LEU A 581 -29.77 37.45 -23.15
CA LEU A 581 -30.30 38.80 -22.92
C LEU A 581 -31.74 38.67 -22.41
N ASP A 582 -32.02 39.42 -21.35
CA ASP A 582 -33.28 39.49 -20.59
C ASP A 582 -33.42 40.97 -20.23
N SER A 583 -34.21 41.69 -21.04
CA SER A 583 -34.21 43.16 -21.06
C SER A 583 -35.12 43.77 -19.98
N ASP A 584 -36.18 43.09 -19.54
CA ASP A 584 -37.07 43.53 -18.45
C ASP A 584 -36.75 42.88 -17.07
N GLY A 585 -36.14 41.70 -17.04
CA GLY A 585 -35.79 40.94 -15.83
C GLY A 585 -36.87 39.96 -15.32
N ASP A 586 -37.80 39.54 -16.16
CA ASP A 586 -38.90 38.60 -15.90
C ASP A 586 -38.42 37.14 -15.71
N GLY A 587 -37.47 36.71 -16.53
CA GLY A 587 -36.86 35.38 -16.53
C GLY A 587 -37.11 34.54 -17.79
N ASP A 588 -37.94 34.98 -18.74
CA ASP A 588 -37.80 34.60 -20.15
C ASP A 588 -36.74 35.50 -20.83
N CYS A 589 -36.20 35.11 -22.00
CA CYS A 589 -35.15 35.87 -22.71
C CYS A 589 -35.71 36.55 -23.96
N ASP A 590 -35.12 37.67 -24.41
CA ASP A 590 -35.55 38.44 -25.61
C ASP A 590 -35.61 37.59 -26.92
N GLY A 591 -35.01 36.39 -26.92
CA GLY A 591 -35.09 35.45 -28.04
C GLY A 591 -36.36 34.58 -28.09
N ILE A 592 -37.09 34.49 -26.98
CA ILE A 592 -38.26 33.61 -26.79
C ILE A 592 -39.44 34.28 -26.07
N ASP A 593 -39.22 35.42 -25.42
CA ASP A 593 -40.26 36.28 -24.88
C ASP A 593 -41.11 36.89 -26.02
N SER A 594 -42.07 37.71 -25.63
CA SER A 594 -43.07 38.32 -26.48
C SER A 594 -43.42 39.74 -26.07
N ASP A 595 -42.76 40.30 -25.06
CA ASP A 595 -42.95 41.64 -24.44
C ASP A 595 -41.57 42.07 -23.86
N ASP A 596 -40.53 42.09 -24.73
CA ASP A 596 -39.08 42.09 -24.39
C ASP A 596 -38.65 43.16 -23.33
N ASP A 597 -39.36 44.28 -23.20
CA ASP A 597 -39.07 45.35 -22.24
C ASP A 597 -40.09 45.48 -21.07
N GLY A 598 -41.12 44.64 -21.05
CA GLY A 598 -42.11 44.51 -19.96
C GLY A 598 -43.11 45.67 -19.84
N ASP A 599 -43.28 46.46 -20.89
CA ASP A 599 -44.27 47.54 -21.04
C ASP A 599 -45.74 47.03 -20.98
N GLY A 600 -45.99 45.86 -21.58
CA GLY A 600 -47.33 45.29 -21.75
C GLY A 600 -47.88 45.33 -23.18
N VAL A 601 -47.03 45.52 -24.19
CA VAL A 601 -47.36 45.53 -25.62
C VAL A 601 -46.48 44.49 -26.34
N ASP A 602 -47.10 43.45 -26.91
CA ASP A 602 -46.35 42.37 -27.54
C ASP A 602 -45.39 42.90 -28.66
N ASP A 603 -44.12 42.46 -28.75
CA ASP A 603 -43.08 42.99 -29.70
C ASP A 603 -43.51 43.00 -31.18
N VAL A 604 -44.49 42.16 -31.53
CA VAL A 604 -45.06 42.05 -32.87
C VAL A 604 -45.99 43.20 -33.25
N ASP A 605 -46.54 43.89 -32.23
CA ASP A 605 -47.40 45.05 -32.31
C ASP A 605 -46.70 46.32 -31.73
N ASP A 606 -45.53 46.19 -31.08
CA ASP A 606 -44.67 47.28 -30.61
C ASP A 606 -43.74 47.88 -31.69
N ALA A 607 -43.42 49.18 -31.59
CA ALA A 607 -42.51 49.90 -32.47
C ALA A 607 -41.05 49.95 -31.94
N PHE A 608 -40.85 49.88 -30.62
CA PHE A 608 -39.57 49.91 -29.92
C PHE A 608 -39.48 48.82 -28.82
N PRO A 609 -39.49 47.51 -29.15
CA PRO A 609 -39.47 46.43 -28.14
C PRO A 609 -38.34 46.40 -27.09
N ASP A 610 -37.32 47.27 -27.23
CA ASP A 610 -36.19 47.39 -26.31
C ASP A 610 -36.31 48.61 -25.35
N ASP A 611 -37.42 49.38 -25.37
CA ASP A 611 -37.59 50.64 -24.63
C ASP A 611 -39.03 50.85 -24.10
N SER A 612 -39.28 50.34 -22.89
CA SER A 612 -40.56 50.39 -22.14
C SER A 612 -41.10 51.77 -21.77
N SER A 613 -40.64 52.82 -22.46
CA SER A 613 -41.23 54.14 -22.47
C SER A 613 -41.85 54.56 -23.80
N GLU A 614 -41.72 53.77 -24.87
CA GLU A 614 -42.21 54.09 -26.22
C GLU A 614 -42.75 52.83 -26.94
N TRP A 615 -44.03 52.81 -27.34
CA TRP A 615 -44.68 51.63 -27.97
C TRP A 615 -45.46 51.95 -29.26
N VAL A 616 -45.52 53.24 -29.65
CA VAL A 616 -46.12 53.70 -30.92
C VAL A 616 -45.16 54.68 -31.58
N ASP A 617 -45.06 54.60 -32.90
CA ASP A 617 -44.37 55.52 -33.81
C ASP A 617 -45.40 55.90 -34.89
N THR A 618 -46.18 56.98 -34.66
CA THR A 618 -47.34 57.32 -35.48
C THR A 618 -46.96 57.87 -36.87
N ASP A 619 -45.87 58.63 -37.00
CA ASP A 619 -45.38 59.17 -38.29
C ASP A 619 -44.34 58.27 -39.01
N GLY A 620 -43.62 57.43 -38.27
CA GLY A 620 -42.60 56.49 -38.76
C GLY A 620 -41.16 57.05 -38.83
N ASP A 621 -40.82 58.11 -38.09
CA ASP A 621 -39.48 58.71 -38.08
C ASP A 621 -38.46 57.99 -37.16
N GLY A 622 -38.96 57.23 -36.17
CA GLY A 622 -38.16 56.48 -35.19
C GLY A 622 -37.94 57.18 -33.84
N PHE A 623 -38.74 58.18 -33.50
CA PHE A 623 -39.08 58.55 -32.12
C PHE A 623 -40.49 58.03 -31.78
N GLY A 624 -40.76 57.75 -30.50
CA GLY A 624 -42.09 57.28 -30.08
C GLY A 624 -42.99 58.40 -29.59
N ASP A 625 -44.30 58.20 -29.70
CA ASP A 625 -45.36 59.18 -29.37
C ASP A 625 -45.30 59.71 -27.90
N ASN A 626 -44.62 59.05 -26.95
CA ASN A 626 -44.47 59.62 -25.59
C ASN A 626 -43.28 60.59 -25.46
N GLY A 627 -42.35 60.53 -26.42
CA GLY A 627 -41.08 61.26 -26.44
C GLY A 627 -40.96 62.29 -27.55
N ASP A 628 -41.80 62.21 -28.59
CA ASP A 628 -41.90 63.20 -29.65
C ASP A 628 -42.72 64.46 -29.21
N TYR A 629 -42.87 65.40 -30.15
CA TYR A 629 -43.54 66.68 -29.99
C TYR A 629 -44.39 67.06 -31.22
N ASP A 630 -44.57 66.15 -32.18
CA ASP A 630 -45.20 66.31 -33.50
C ASP A 630 -45.64 64.90 -33.98
N ASP A 631 -46.43 64.18 -33.16
CA ASP A 631 -46.65 62.72 -33.25
C ASP A 631 -47.12 62.21 -34.64
N ASP A 632 -47.78 63.04 -35.47
CA ASP A 632 -48.20 62.68 -36.83
C ASP A 632 -47.36 63.31 -37.97
N GLY A 633 -46.36 64.12 -37.63
CA GLY A 633 -45.38 64.69 -38.53
C GLY A 633 -45.94 65.70 -39.54
N ASP A 634 -47.13 66.28 -39.32
CA ASP A 634 -47.71 67.28 -40.22
C ASP A 634 -47.02 68.66 -40.15
N GLY A 635 -46.27 68.90 -39.07
CA GLY A 635 -45.50 70.11 -38.82
C GLY A 635 -46.10 71.03 -37.75
N TRP A 636 -47.23 70.67 -37.16
CA TRP A 636 -47.80 71.31 -35.98
C TRP A 636 -47.57 70.43 -34.74
N THR A 637 -46.85 70.97 -33.75
CA THR A 637 -46.66 70.24 -32.49
C THR A 637 -47.98 69.96 -31.78
N ASP A 638 -48.16 68.79 -31.15
CA ASP A 638 -49.36 68.39 -30.39
C ASP A 638 -49.79 69.43 -29.33
N SER A 639 -48.85 70.17 -28.73
CA SER A 639 -49.18 71.29 -27.84
C SER A 639 -49.86 72.48 -28.53
N SER A 640 -49.53 72.75 -29.79
CA SER A 640 -50.14 73.83 -30.59
C SER A 640 -51.50 73.37 -31.11
N GLU A 641 -51.58 72.14 -31.59
CA GLU A 641 -52.80 71.49 -32.04
C GLU A 641 -53.85 71.34 -30.94
N GLY A 642 -53.44 70.92 -29.75
CA GLY A 642 -54.33 70.83 -28.58
C GLY A 642 -54.89 72.18 -28.13
N ASP A 643 -54.18 73.29 -28.40
CA ASP A 643 -54.65 74.65 -28.17
C ASP A 643 -55.54 75.18 -29.33
N CYS A 644 -55.27 74.77 -30.58
CA CYS A 644 -56.02 75.15 -31.79
C CYS A 644 -57.26 74.28 -32.09
N GLY A 645 -57.34 73.06 -31.53
CA GLY A 645 -58.46 72.14 -31.64
C GLY A 645 -58.40 71.10 -32.76
N SER A 646 -57.20 70.80 -33.28
CA SER A 646 -56.92 69.67 -34.18
C SER A 646 -56.63 68.37 -33.40
N ASP A 647 -56.22 67.29 -34.09
CA ASP A 647 -56.07 65.93 -33.55
C ASP A 647 -54.69 65.39 -33.95
N ALA A 648 -53.74 65.45 -33.01
CA ALA A 648 -52.30 65.27 -33.25
C ALA A 648 -51.83 63.85 -33.56
N LEU A 649 -52.74 62.99 -34.02
CA LEU A 649 -52.47 61.61 -34.45
C LEU A 649 -53.07 61.35 -35.85
N ASP A 650 -53.36 62.40 -36.61
CA ASP A 650 -54.01 62.38 -37.92
C ASP A 650 -53.58 63.59 -38.76
N GLY A 651 -52.39 63.54 -39.37
CA GLY A 651 -51.79 64.65 -40.15
C GLY A 651 -52.53 65.06 -41.45
N ASP A 652 -53.77 64.62 -41.64
CA ASP A 652 -54.77 65.27 -42.51
C ASP A 652 -55.56 66.39 -41.74
N SER A 653 -55.29 66.62 -40.44
CA SER A 653 -56.11 67.40 -39.49
C SER A 653 -55.50 68.74 -39.03
N VAL A 654 -54.69 69.41 -39.85
CA VAL A 654 -54.09 70.73 -39.53
C VAL A 654 -55.06 71.80 -38.93
N PRO A 655 -54.57 72.68 -38.03
CA PRO A 655 -55.22 73.94 -37.68
C PRO A 655 -55.57 74.81 -38.90
N ALA A 656 -56.57 75.69 -38.73
CA ALA A 656 -56.81 76.77 -39.67
C ALA A 656 -55.85 77.94 -39.39
N ASP A 657 -55.15 78.39 -40.42
CA ASP A 657 -54.18 79.49 -40.45
C ASP A 657 -54.43 80.24 -41.76
N SER A 658 -55.09 81.40 -41.68
CA SER A 658 -55.67 82.10 -42.82
C SER A 658 -54.69 83.03 -43.56
N ASP A 659 -53.56 83.42 -42.94
CA ASP A 659 -52.48 84.21 -43.57
C ASP A 659 -51.13 83.48 -43.75
N ASP A 660 -51.04 82.19 -43.35
CA ASP A 660 -49.86 81.31 -43.35
C ASP A 660 -48.71 81.81 -42.42
N ASP A 661 -49.03 82.47 -41.31
CA ASP A 661 -48.06 83.02 -40.32
C ASP A 661 -47.46 81.97 -39.37
N GLY A 662 -48.21 80.89 -39.07
CA GLY A 662 -47.88 79.86 -38.09
C GLY A 662 -48.56 80.03 -36.72
N ASN A 663 -49.48 80.99 -36.58
CA ASN A 663 -50.51 80.98 -35.55
C ASN A 663 -51.84 80.52 -36.18
N CYS A 664 -52.65 79.75 -35.47
CA CYS A 664 -53.98 79.41 -35.96
C CYS A 664 -54.99 80.54 -35.71
N ASP A 665 -56.01 80.68 -36.56
CA ASP A 665 -57.11 81.67 -36.51
C ASP A 665 -57.80 81.76 -35.12
N LEU A 666 -57.72 80.69 -34.31
CA LEU A 666 -58.31 80.68 -32.97
C LEU A 666 -57.49 81.51 -31.95
N LEU A 667 -56.22 81.76 -32.24
CA LEU A 667 -55.22 82.38 -31.36
C LEU A 667 -54.56 83.61 -31.98
N ASP A 668 -54.64 83.80 -33.30
CA ASP A 668 -54.26 85.05 -33.93
C ASP A 668 -55.22 86.20 -33.55
N PRO A 669 -54.76 87.46 -33.49
CA PRO A 669 -55.61 88.64 -33.40
C PRO A 669 -55.86 89.40 -34.71
N ASP A 670 -55.34 88.94 -35.85
CA ASP A 670 -55.34 89.60 -37.18
C ASP A 670 -55.39 88.52 -38.29
N ASP A 671 -56.45 87.70 -38.29
CA ASP A 671 -56.63 86.42 -39.02
C ASP A 671 -56.21 86.42 -40.51
N ASP A 672 -56.31 87.54 -41.24
CA ASP A 672 -55.94 87.66 -42.65
C ASP A 672 -54.73 88.58 -42.93
N GLY A 673 -54.11 89.11 -41.87
CA GLY A 673 -52.86 89.88 -41.92
C GLY A 673 -52.95 91.24 -42.62
N ASP A 674 -54.14 91.79 -42.82
CA ASP A 674 -54.37 93.10 -43.42
C ASP A 674 -53.85 94.26 -42.53
N GLY A 675 -53.89 94.07 -41.20
CA GLY A 675 -53.51 95.05 -40.19
C GLY A 675 -54.67 95.65 -39.40
N VAL A 676 -55.90 95.16 -39.61
CA VAL A 676 -57.10 95.47 -38.83
C VAL A 676 -57.54 94.20 -38.09
N ALA A 677 -57.32 94.19 -36.77
CA ALA A 677 -57.66 93.06 -35.91
C ALA A 677 -59.15 92.66 -35.97
N ASP A 678 -59.44 91.35 -35.98
CA ASP A 678 -60.77 90.70 -36.17
C ASP A 678 -61.92 91.29 -35.34
N GLY A 679 -61.60 91.85 -34.18
CA GLY A 679 -62.57 92.46 -33.27
C GLY A 679 -63.05 93.86 -33.68
N ASP A 680 -62.30 94.54 -34.54
CA ASP A 680 -62.60 95.84 -35.15
C ASP A 680 -62.85 95.73 -36.68
N ASP A 681 -62.60 94.56 -37.31
CA ASP A 681 -62.80 94.30 -38.74
C ASP A 681 -64.22 93.78 -39.09
N ALA A 682 -64.74 94.14 -40.27
CA ALA A 682 -66.03 93.68 -40.79
C ALA A 682 -65.98 92.32 -41.52
N PHE A 683 -64.85 91.96 -42.12
CA PHE A 683 -64.58 90.71 -42.85
C PHE A 683 -63.23 90.07 -42.43
N PRO A 684 -63.06 89.62 -41.17
CA PRO A 684 -61.76 89.21 -40.62
C PRO A 684 -60.98 88.07 -41.29
N ASN A 685 -61.45 87.50 -42.40
CA ASN A 685 -60.79 86.43 -43.12
C ASN A 685 -60.69 86.76 -44.64
N ASP A 686 -60.75 88.05 -45.00
CA ASP A 686 -60.60 88.59 -46.35
C ASP A 686 -59.92 89.97 -46.27
N GLY A 687 -58.58 89.96 -46.15
CA GLY A 687 -57.70 91.14 -46.03
C GLY A 687 -57.64 92.04 -47.28
N SER A 688 -58.75 92.13 -47.99
CA SER A 688 -59.06 93.15 -48.98
C SER A 688 -60.29 94.02 -48.64
N GLU A 689 -61.04 93.69 -47.57
CA GLU A 689 -62.22 94.42 -47.10
C GLU A 689 -62.24 94.51 -45.55
N TRP A 690 -62.38 95.72 -44.98
CA TRP A 690 -62.34 95.93 -43.51
C TRP A 690 -63.48 96.80 -42.95
N ASP A 691 -64.14 97.61 -43.80
CA ASP A 691 -65.30 98.46 -43.47
C ASP A 691 -66.55 97.98 -44.28
N ASP A 692 -67.75 98.09 -43.68
CA ASP A 692 -69.07 97.82 -44.30
C ASP A 692 -70.06 98.91 -43.82
N THR A 693 -70.09 100.03 -44.54
CA THR A 693 -70.68 101.30 -44.07
C THR A 693 -72.22 101.26 -43.99
N ASP A 694 -72.92 100.62 -44.94
CA ASP A 694 -74.38 100.47 -44.92
C ASP A 694 -74.88 99.16 -44.25
N SER A 695 -73.97 98.19 -44.02
CA SER A 695 -74.22 96.85 -43.47
C SER A 695 -74.99 95.88 -44.40
N ASP A 696 -74.78 95.99 -45.71
CA ASP A 696 -75.24 95.07 -46.77
C ASP A 696 -74.52 93.71 -46.74
N GLY A 697 -73.25 93.68 -46.33
CA GLY A 697 -72.38 92.51 -46.34
C GLY A 697 -71.47 92.41 -47.58
N ILE A 698 -71.23 93.52 -48.26
CA ILE A 698 -70.14 93.75 -49.22
C ILE A 698 -69.28 94.87 -48.60
N GLY A 699 -67.96 94.74 -48.62
CA GLY A 699 -67.07 95.76 -48.04
C GLY A 699 -66.92 97.00 -48.93
N ASP A 700 -66.61 98.13 -48.30
CA ASP A 700 -66.50 99.46 -48.93
C ASP A 700 -65.44 99.52 -50.07
N ASN A 701 -64.50 98.57 -50.21
CA ASN A 701 -63.58 98.54 -51.36
C ASN A 701 -64.17 97.80 -52.59
N ALA A 702 -65.24 97.02 -52.41
CA ALA A 702 -65.92 96.23 -53.44
C ALA A 702 -67.34 96.69 -53.76
N ASP A 703 -68.01 97.41 -52.86
CA ASP A 703 -69.28 98.06 -53.18
C ASP A 703 -69.07 99.28 -54.10
N GLY A 704 -70.16 99.95 -54.45
CA GLY A 704 -70.14 101.21 -55.17
C GLY A 704 -71.42 102.02 -55.02
N ASP A 705 -71.99 101.97 -53.82
CA ASP A 705 -73.14 102.69 -53.26
C ASP A 705 -72.98 102.64 -51.73
N ASP A 706 -71.78 102.98 -51.22
CA ASP A 706 -71.24 102.57 -49.89
C ASP A 706 -72.13 102.94 -48.67
N ASP A 707 -73.02 103.94 -48.80
CA ASP A 707 -74.00 104.33 -47.77
C ASP A 707 -75.45 103.87 -48.03
N GLY A 708 -75.69 103.22 -49.17
CA GLY A 708 -76.94 102.58 -49.54
C GLY A 708 -78.08 103.53 -49.91
N ASP A 709 -77.80 104.81 -50.22
CA ASP A 709 -78.85 105.78 -50.53
C ASP A 709 -79.45 105.69 -51.95
N GLN A 710 -78.82 104.88 -52.83
CA GLN A 710 -79.07 104.65 -54.27
C GLN A 710 -78.36 105.62 -55.25
N PHE A 711 -77.39 106.42 -54.77
CA PHE A 711 -76.46 107.15 -55.60
C PHE A 711 -75.05 106.54 -55.47
N SER A 712 -74.59 105.85 -56.52
CA SER A 712 -73.24 105.29 -56.53
C SER A 712 -72.17 106.35 -56.25
N ASP A 713 -71.16 106.04 -55.45
CA ASP A 713 -70.04 106.91 -55.04
C ASP A 713 -69.40 107.66 -56.22
N SER A 714 -69.24 107.00 -57.37
CA SER A 714 -68.70 107.65 -58.57
C SER A 714 -69.57 108.79 -59.14
N PHE A 715 -70.89 108.77 -58.89
CA PHE A 715 -71.82 109.86 -59.21
C PHE A 715 -71.84 110.91 -58.10
N GLU A 716 -71.70 110.48 -56.85
CA GLU A 716 -71.62 111.33 -55.67
C GLU A 716 -70.38 112.24 -55.69
N GLU A 717 -69.20 111.67 -55.96
CA GLU A 717 -67.95 112.41 -56.13
C GLU A 717 -68.08 113.48 -57.25
N ASP A 718 -68.68 113.12 -58.39
CA ASP A 718 -68.91 114.02 -59.52
C ASP A 718 -69.90 115.16 -59.16
N CYS A 719 -70.85 114.90 -58.26
CA CYS A 719 -71.86 115.85 -57.78
C CYS A 719 -71.49 116.58 -56.46
N ASN A 720 -70.35 116.26 -55.84
CA ASN A 720 -69.89 116.74 -54.52
C ASN A 720 -70.84 116.42 -53.35
N SER A 721 -71.48 115.24 -53.38
CA SER A 721 -72.01 114.58 -52.18
C SER A 721 -70.91 113.77 -51.47
N ASP A 722 -71.28 112.97 -50.46
CA ASP A 722 -70.34 112.31 -49.54
C ASP A 722 -70.77 110.85 -49.39
N PRO A 723 -70.10 109.89 -50.08
CA PRO A 723 -70.61 108.53 -50.30
C PRO A 723 -70.65 107.63 -49.06
N LEU A 724 -70.27 108.16 -47.90
CA LEU A 724 -70.31 107.48 -46.60
C LEU A 724 -71.35 108.12 -45.65
N ASP A 725 -72.28 108.95 -46.16
CA ASP A 725 -73.36 109.59 -45.40
C ASP A 725 -74.62 109.72 -46.25
N ALA A 726 -75.50 108.71 -46.17
CA ALA A 726 -76.80 108.56 -46.86
C ALA A 726 -77.83 109.69 -46.65
N THR A 727 -77.43 110.80 -46.05
CA THR A 727 -78.18 112.05 -45.97
C THR A 727 -77.64 113.15 -46.90
N SER A 728 -76.52 112.88 -47.58
CA SER A 728 -75.78 113.75 -48.49
C SER A 728 -76.15 113.50 -49.94
N VAL A 729 -77.40 113.75 -50.35
CA VAL A 729 -77.83 113.48 -51.74
C VAL A 729 -77.41 114.57 -52.76
N PRO A 730 -77.12 114.22 -54.02
CA PRO A 730 -76.96 115.18 -55.12
C PRO A 730 -78.18 116.10 -55.32
N GLY A 731 -77.93 117.39 -55.57
CA GLY A 731 -78.98 118.38 -55.83
C GLY A 731 -79.37 118.46 -57.30
N ASP A 732 -80.67 118.53 -57.60
CA ASP A 732 -81.25 118.84 -58.92
C ASP A 732 -82.38 119.88 -58.73
N ILE A 733 -82.13 121.12 -59.17
CA ILE A 733 -83.04 122.27 -59.02
C ILE A 733 -84.16 122.31 -60.06
N ASP A 734 -83.88 121.83 -61.27
CA ASP A 734 -84.65 122.07 -62.50
C ASP A 734 -85.53 120.84 -62.87
N GLY A 735 -85.05 119.65 -62.52
CA GLY A 735 -85.75 118.36 -62.62
C GLY A 735 -85.48 117.64 -63.93
N ASP A 736 -84.24 117.67 -64.44
CA ASP A 736 -83.84 117.04 -65.70
C ASP A 736 -82.95 115.79 -65.54
N ASP A 737 -82.73 115.35 -64.30
CA ASP A 737 -81.88 114.23 -63.89
C ASP A 737 -80.35 114.46 -64.08
N ILE A 738 -79.90 115.72 -64.18
CA ILE A 738 -78.48 116.15 -64.05
C ILE A 738 -78.31 116.97 -62.76
N CYS A 739 -77.24 116.72 -61.99
CA CYS A 739 -77.03 117.45 -60.74
C CYS A 739 -76.52 118.89 -60.94
N ASP A 740 -76.83 119.79 -60.01
CA ASP A 740 -76.60 121.24 -60.09
C ASP A 740 -75.13 121.65 -60.38
N GLU A 741 -74.14 120.86 -59.94
CA GLU A 741 -72.72 121.13 -60.22
C GLU A 741 -72.27 120.65 -61.62
N MET A 742 -73.08 119.82 -62.28
CA MET A 742 -72.88 119.31 -63.65
C MET A 742 -73.75 120.02 -64.71
N ASP A 743 -74.85 120.68 -64.34
CA ASP A 743 -75.68 121.49 -65.24
C ASP A 743 -75.24 122.98 -65.30
N PRO A 744 -74.91 123.53 -66.48
CA PRO A 744 -74.57 124.95 -66.65
C PRO A 744 -75.74 125.91 -67.02
N ASP A 745 -77.00 125.48 -67.20
CA ASP A 745 -78.14 126.37 -67.48
C ASP A 745 -79.47 125.94 -66.79
N ASP A 746 -79.52 126.06 -65.47
CA ASP A 746 -80.64 125.74 -64.55
C ASP A 746 -81.93 126.60 -64.74
N THR A 747 -82.32 126.89 -66.00
CA THR A 747 -83.46 127.76 -66.34
C THR A 747 -84.41 127.31 -67.46
N ASP A 748 -84.15 126.21 -68.19
CA ASP A 748 -85.02 125.71 -69.27
C ASP A 748 -85.62 124.30 -69.11
N GLY A 749 -85.99 123.95 -67.88
CA GLY A 749 -86.60 122.65 -67.54
C GLY A 749 -87.87 122.19 -68.29
N PRO A 750 -88.47 121.08 -67.85
CA PRO A 750 -88.11 119.73 -68.29
C PRO A 750 -88.70 119.34 -69.66
N ASN A 751 -88.79 120.28 -70.61
CA ASN A 751 -89.35 120.05 -71.95
C ASN A 751 -88.57 120.79 -73.07
N TYR A 752 -87.37 121.31 -72.81
CA TYR A 752 -86.49 121.74 -73.90
C TYR A 752 -86.04 120.52 -74.71
N ILE A 753 -86.01 120.68 -76.04
CA ILE A 753 -85.45 119.68 -76.95
C ILE A 753 -84.58 120.47 -77.92
N ASP A 754 -83.27 120.22 -77.87
CA ASP A 754 -82.30 120.83 -78.76
C ASP A 754 -82.67 120.53 -80.24
N PRO A 755 -82.86 121.56 -81.10
CA PRO A 755 -83.21 121.37 -82.49
C PRO A 755 -82.08 120.86 -83.41
N ASP A 756 -80.84 120.63 -82.95
CA ASP A 756 -79.70 120.22 -83.79
C ASP A 756 -79.20 118.75 -83.64
N GLU A 757 -79.74 117.92 -82.73
CA GLU A 757 -79.37 116.49 -82.57
C GLU A 757 -80.27 115.51 -83.37
N ASP A 758 -80.13 115.49 -84.71
CA ASP A 758 -80.71 114.46 -85.59
C ASP A 758 -79.69 113.35 -85.91
N ASN A 759 -79.54 112.34 -85.04
CA ASN A 759 -79.35 110.96 -85.49
C ASN A 759 -79.69 109.84 -84.48
N GLY A 760 -80.98 109.64 -84.22
CA GLY A 760 -81.55 108.29 -84.30
C GLY A 760 -81.35 107.26 -83.17
N THR A 761 -82.33 107.28 -82.25
CA THR A 761 -83.05 106.10 -81.71
C THR A 761 -82.41 105.27 -80.57
N PRO A 762 -82.82 105.51 -79.30
CA PRO A 762 -82.53 104.67 -78.13
C PRO A 762 -83.71 103.73 -77.72
N GLY A 763 -83.46 102.85 -76.72
CA GLY A 763 -84.46 102.07 -75.94
C GLY A 763 -85.01 100.80 -76.62
N PHE A 764 -85.25 99.65 -75.96
CA PHE A 764 -85.28 99.26 -74.53
C PHE A 764 -84.70 97.80 -74.44
N GLY A 765 -84.12 97.28 -73.35
CA GLY A 765 -84.61 97.21 -71.95
C GLY A 765 -85.72 96.14 -71.85
N LEU A 766 -85.72 95.07 -71.05
CA LEU A 766 -84.92 94.57 -69.91
C LEU A 766 -84.92 92.99 -70.01
N ILE A 767 -84.37 92.11 -69.15
CA ILE A 767 -83.76 92.19 -67.80
C ILE A 767 -82.79 90.98 -67.56
N SER A 768 -82.29 90.83 -66.33
CA SER A 768 -81.44 89.82 -65.64
C SER A 768 -81.64 88.30 -65.96
N ALA A 769 -80.79 87.36 -65.51
CA ALA A 769 -79.83 87.41 -64.40
C ALA A 769 -78.67 86.37 -64.51
N LEU A 770 -77.70 86.53 -63.60
CA LEU A 770 -76.62 85.61 -63.19
C LEU A 770 -75.47 85.33 -64.19
N ALA A 771 -74.31 85.87 -63.83
CA ALA A 771 -72.99 85.26 -64.04
C ALA A 771 -72.89 83.94 -63.22
N VAL A 772 -71.86 83.10 -63.28
CA VAL A 772 -70.42 83.39 -63.15
C VAL A 772 -69.60 82.75 -64.28
N LEU A 773 -68.51 83.43 -64.62
CA LEU A 773 -67.51 83.02 -65.59
C LEU A 773 -66.38 82.25 -64.88
N ALA A 774 -65.89 81.17 -65.51
CA ALA A 774 -64.45 80.87 -65.71
C ALA A 774 -63.46 80.76 -64.50
N LEU A 775 -62.29 80.12 -64.60
CA LEU A 775 -61.73 79.01 -65.41
C LEU A 775 -60.27 78.76 -64.92
N ALA A 776 -59.66 77.63 -65.29
CA ALA A 776 -58.27 77.19 -65.02
C ALA A 776 -58.07 76.56 -63.62
N ALA A 777 -57.40 75.41 -63.42
CA ALA A 777 -56.49 74.54 -64.19
C ALA A 777 -54.99 74.90 -64.17
N PHE A 778 -54.18 73.82 -64.08
CA PHE A 778 -52.73 73.71 -63.86
C PHE A 778 -52.29 73.72 -62.37
N ALA A 779 -51.24 73.01 -61.93
CA ALA A 779 -50.62 71.76 -62.42
C ALA A 779 -49.44 71.33 -61.50
N ARG A 780 -49.23 70.00 -61.36
CA ARG A 780 -47.91 69.31 -61.39
C ARG A 780 -46.94 69.51 -60.19
N ARG A 781 -46.46 68.37 -59.66
CA ARG A 781 -45.05 67.99 -59.37
C ARG A 781 -44.01 69.13 -59.41
N ASP A 782 -43.07 69.19 -58.47
CA ASP A 782 -42.50 68.14 -57.59
C ASP A 782 -42.39 68.65 -56.14
#